data_AF-A0A9E0HDR1-F1
#
_entry.id   AF-A0A9E0HDR1-F1
#
_cell.length_a   1.000
_cell.length_b   1.000
_cell.length_c   1.000
_cell.angle_alpha   90.00
_cell.angle_beta   90.00
_cell.angle_gamma   90.00
#
_symmetry.space_group_name_H-M   'P 1'
#
loop_
_entity.id
_entity.type
_entity.pdbx_description
1 polymer ?
#
loop_
_entity_poly.entity_id
_entity_poly.type
_entity_poly.pdbx_seq_one_letter_code
_entity_poly.pdbx_strand_id
1 'polypeptide(L)'
;MRRVFGGLATFAAVAAIATPALAGEPLKPYVFLVVDTSGSMIDNATGFGPPSCPGSVDTRLDHAKCAIAGIANSYGDMVVGLGRFRESSTDTNPANGCSMNGVDCTDCWNAGLTGPSCTAALFSDARLEVLVGMFDGNNSDLVRWNDFTAGTCTSNNVANNPDIYAGGWTPIAGSLNGTKRYWQGLQASDGTTLLASGQPGFDPIRNDPLRNVFLPSGRQCRPYIVISLTDGEESCTQFSNTTAAAASLLTTAVDTRTYRIETKAIGFGVSPGNSSIEGIAHAGGATDVAGVNEGIYVQNEEQLQLAISSILAEAVKFEQCNNLDDDCDTLIDEDFPNRGAACDNGLFGICRGTGTYGCTPTGAGTQCNITSPGQSPRTETCNALDDDCDNRIDEGLSCSCTGVEICNNADDDCDGRIDESLSRGCGTDVGECSVGTQVCTAGAWGACSGVGPTAESCNNRDDDCDGVIDGLVRDCSALPGGNPDTGICRPGVQTCTTGAWGGCVGEIGPATEACDTLDNDCDTRTDEGTGGADCSSSCGVGQTVCTAGVLTCEGTTGGGPEVCNDFDDDCDGRVDESVPDNGPCTMAPDGQPLCMPGVFRCVGGTYVCQGGEPPVPEQCDCDDNDCDGQTDEGSLCGPGATCSQIHCQCALPCASGEFPCPEGRVCTDGLCILDPCFGVTCDPLPNGDRTVCDAGTCVRACDSVSCGAGQVCVGALGECRPDNCTTFPDRCAADERCVAGVCVDDPCAGVTCGAQEYCQGGQCYGSCTGVVCPTGQRCDRGTCEPDPCGAPCPGTRVCDEDAGMCIENPCQDITCQPGEACDPQTAQCGPDPCLGVVCPRDGDVCSLGTCAAPPAGPDARPYDEDRVTTGGGGGCQSGPGGGLGAGALALAVAAGMLRRRRAVAARGGRS
;
A
#
# COMPACT_ATOMS: atom_id res chain seq x y z
N MET A 1 -45.63 -22.33 1.08
CA MET A 1 -46.76 -21.38 1.32
C MET A 1 -46.31 -20.35 2.35
N ARG A 2 -46.70 -19.08 2.18
CA ARG A 2 -46.34 -17.90 3.00
C ARG A 2 -46.56 -18.10 4.52
N ARG A 3 -45.65 -17.57 5.36
CA ARG A 3 -45.85 -16.48 6.38
C ARG A 3 -44.95 -16.60 7.64
N VAL A 4 -44.35 -15.44 7.99
CA VAL A 4 -44.23 -14.79 9.31
C VAL A 4 -43.05 -15.15 10.26
N PHE A 5 -42.12 -14.17 10.29
CA PHE A 5 -41.39 -13.51 11.40
C PHE A 5 -40.60 -14.28 12.47
N GLY A 6 -39.38 -13.78 12.68
CA GLY A 6 -38.80 -13.57 14.02
C GLY A 6 -37.36 -14.05 14.15
N GLY A 7 -36.41 -13.14 14.33
CA GLY A 7 -35.05 -13.49 14.74
C GLY A 7 -34.06 -12.36 14.53
N LEU A 8 -33.84 -11.56 15.58
CA LEU A 8 -32.60 -10.80 15.76
C LEU A 8 -31.42 -11.76 15.58
N ALA A 9 -30.44 -11.38 14.75
CA ALA A 9 -29.13 -12.00 14.73
C ALA A 9 -28.09 -10.91 15.00
N THR A 10 -27.42 -11.12 16.13
CA THR A 10 -26.20 -10.51 16.63
C THR A 10 -25.18 -10.32 15.50
N PHE A 11 -24.74 -9.09 15.25
CA PHE A 11 -23.59 -8.82 14.38
C PHE A 11 -22.30 -9.19 15.13
N ALA A 12 -21.89 -10.45 14.97
CA ALA A 12 -20.52 -10.89 15.17
C ALA A 12 -20.12 -11.64 13.90
N ALA A 13 -19.86 -10.87 12.84
CA ALA A 13 -19.18 -11.38 11.66
C ALA A 13 -17.71 -11.00 11.79
N VAL A 14 -16.91 -11.95 12.27
CA VAL A 14 -15.48 -11.99 11.95
C VAL A 14 -15.41 -12.17 10.44
N ALA A 15 -15.28 -11.06 9.72
CA ALA A 15 -15.00 -11.07 8.30
C ALA A 15 -13.52 -11.44 8.15
N ALA A 16 -13.24 -12.75 8.05
CA ALA A 16 -12.10 -13.19 7.28
C ALA A 16 -12.38 -12.80 5.82
N ILE A 17 -12.05 -11.55 5.47
CA ILE A 17 -11.97 -11.12 4.09
C ILE A 17 -10.74 -11.85 3.55
N ALA A 18 -10.95 -13.05 3.00
CA ALA A 18 -10.07 -13.54 1.97
C ALA A 18 -10.16 -12.49 0.85
N THR A 19 -9.18 -11.59 0.79
CA THR A 19 -8.99 -10.72 -0.36
C THR A 19 -8.73 -11.65 -1.55
N PRO A 20 -9.64 -11.78 -2.52
CA PRO A 20 -9.19 -12.28 -3.81
C PRO A 20 -8.12 -11.29 -4.28
N ALA A 21 -7.04 -11.79 -4.88
CA ALA A 21 -6.04 -10.96 -5.52
C ALA A 21 -6.75 -10.07 -6.57
N LEU A 22 -7.10 -8.85 -6.16
CA LEU A 22 -7.66 -7.82 -7.00
C LEU A 22 -6.48 -7.28 -7.81
N ALA A 23 -6.47 -7.62 -9.08
CA ALA A 23 -5.52 -7.09 -10.04
C ALA A 23 -6.21 -5.89 -10.71
N GLY A 24 -5.47 -4.79 -10.88
CA GLY A 24 -5.93 -3.57 -11.55
C GLY A 24 -5.62 -2.25 -10.86
N GLU A 25 -5.33 -1.20 -11.64
CA GLU A 25 -5.21 0.17 -11.12
C GLU A 25 -6.62 0.76 -10.90
N PRO A 26 -7.02 1.09 -9.66
CA PRO A 26 -8.40 1.46 -9.37
C PRO A 26 -8.83 2.75 -10.08
N LEU A 27 -10.02 2.73 -10.69
CA LEU A 27 -10.64 3.94 -11.21
C LEU A 27 -11.14 4.82 -10.04
N LYS A 28 -10.38 5.88 -9.77
CA LYS A 28 -10.65 6.84 -8.68
C LYS A 28 -11.90 7.70 -8.97
N PRO A 29 -12.80 7.95 -8.01
CA PRO A 29 -13.90 8.89 -8.20
C PRO A 29 -13.42 10.35 -8.21
N TYR A 30 -14.21 11.27 -8.79
CA TYR A 30 -14.02 12.70 -8.57
C TYR A 30 -14.98 13.16 -7.47
N VAL A 31 -14.42 13.71 -6.40
CA VAL A 31 -15.20 14.12 -5.22
C VAL A 31 -15.01 15.61 -4.97
N PHE A 32 -16.11 16.32 -4.77
CA PHE A 32 -16.08 17.72 -4.38
C PHE A 32 -16.73 17.88 -3.02
N LEU A 33 -15.92 18.20 -2.00
CA LEU A 33 -16.38 18.46 -0.65
C LEU A 33 -16.76 19.93 -0.51
N VAL A 34 -18.00 20.21 -0.14
CA VAL A 34 -18.47 21.55 0.17
C VAL A 34 -18.80 21.61 1.65
N VAL A 35 -18.06 22.46 2.36
CA VAL A 35 -18.15 22.60 3.81
C VAL A 35 -18.96 23.82 4.18
N ASP A 36 -19.90 23.61 5.09
CA ASP A 36 -20.60 24.67 5.78
C ASP A 36 -19.66 25.42 6.72
N THR A 37 -19.50 26.71 6.45
CA THR A 37 -18.71 27.64 7.25
C THR A 37 -19.59 28.66 7.94
N SER A 38 -20.87 28.38 8.13
CA SER A 38 -21.77 29.29 8.84
C SER A 38 -21.44 29.38 10.34
N GLY A 39 -21.93 30.44 11.00
CA GLY A 39 -21.73 30.64 12.44
C GLY A 39 -22.23 29.47 13.31
N SER A 40 -23.27 28.76 12.87
CA SER A 40 -23.81 27.60 13.60
C SER A 40 -22.85 26.41 13.66
N MET A 41 -21.80 26.41 12.84
CA MET A 41 -20.72 25.42 12.88
C MET A 41 -19.69 25.67 14.02
N ILE A 42 -19.74 26.84 14.66
CA ILE A 42 -18.90 27.22 15.81
C ILE A 42 -19.67 27.56 17.09
N ASP A 43 -21.00 27.64 17.02
CA ASP A 43 -21.83 28.16 18.12
C ASP A 43 -21.92 27.24 19.36
N ASN A 44 -21.52 25.96 19.27
CA ASN A 44 -21.53 25.03 20.41
C ASN A 44 -20.41 23.99 20.35
N ALA A 45 -19.91 23.62 21.53
CA ALA A 45 -19.11 22.41 21.71
C ALA A 45 -19.92 21.19 21.30
N THR A 46 -19.32 20.29 20.51
CA THR A 46 -19.97 19.07 20.07
C THR A 46 -20.29 18.18 21.27
N GLY A 47 -19.51 18.29 22.35
CA GLY A 47 -19.70 17.50 23.56
C GLY A 47 -19.16 16.06 23.41
N PHE A 48 -18.44 15.78 22.32
CA PHE A 48 -17.83 14.49 22.03
C PHE A 48 -16.30 14.48 22.26
N GLY A 49 -15.78 15.54 22.90
CA GLY A 49 -14.35 15.68 23.25
C GLY A 49 -13.65 16.74 22.38
N PRO A 50 -12.43 17.17 22.75
CA PRO A 50 -11.65 18.05 21.89
C PRO A 50 -11.29 17.35 20.57
N PRO A 51 -11.11 18.08 19.46
CA PRO A 51 -10.64 17.49 18.21
C PRO A 51 -9.22 16.93 18.38
N SER A 52 -8.85 15.95 17.55
CA SER A 52 -7.57 15.26 17.68
C SER A 52 -6.37 16.12 17.25
N CYS A 53 -6.59 17.17 16.46
CA CYS A 53 -5.52 18.02 15.95
C CYS A 53 -5.06 19.10 16.95
N PRO A 54 -3.74 19.35 17.05
CA PRO A 54 -3.20 20.43 17.85
C PRO A 54 -3.72 21.82 17.41
N GLY A 55 -4.08 22.68 18.37
CA GLY A 55 -4.52 24.06 18.09
C GLY A 55 -6.01 24.24 17.78
N SER A 56 -6.80 23.16 17.87
CA SER A 56 -8.24 23.17 17.64
C SER A 56 -9.05 23.37 18.95
N VAL A 57 -10.31 23.79 18.81
CA VAL A 57 -11.31 23.83 19.89
C VAL A 57 -12.47 22.88 19.56
N ASP A 58 -13.20 22.40 20.56
CA ASP A 58 -14.38 21.56 20.35
C ASP A 58 -15.48 22.37 19.67
N THR A 59 -15.48 22.37 18.33
CA THR A 59 -16.52 22.94 17.46
C THR A 59 -16.70 22.03 16.25
N ARG A 60 -17.89 22.05 15.62
CA ARG A 60 -18.18 21.19 14.46
C ARG A 60 -17.22 21.47 13.30
N LEU A 61 -16.89 22.73 13.05
CA LEU A 61 -15.94 23.12 12.01
C LEU A 61 -14.52 22.59 12.30
N ASP A 62 -14.04 22.66 13.53
CA ASP A 62 -12.70 22.19 13.85
C ASP A 62 -12.59 20.66 13.77
N HIS A 63 -13.61 19.92 14.21
CA HIS A 63 -13.70 18.47 13.95
C HIS A 63 -13.75 18.17 12.44
N ALA A 64 -14.41 19.01 11.64
CA ALA A 64 -14.44 18.86 10.20
C ALA A 64 -13.08 19.11 9.55
N LYS A 65 -12.37 20.17 9.94
CA LYS A 65 -11.02 20.48 9.46
C LYS A 65 -10.05 19.35 9.80
N CYS A 66 -10.12 18.83 11.02
CA CYS A 66 -9.36 17.65 11.43
C CYS A 66 -9.66 16.42 10.59
N ALA A 67 -10.95 16.15 10.34
CA ALA A 67 -11.35 15.02 9.52
C ALA A 67 -10.80 15.15 8.10
N ILE A 68 -10.91 16.34 7.49
CA ILE A 68 -10.46 16.60 6.12
C ILE A 68 -8.94 16.50 6.00
N ALA A 69 -8.18 17.09 6.94
CA ALA A 69 -6.73 16.99 6.96
C ALA A 69 -6.28 15.54 7.19
N GLY A 70 -6.94 14.82 8.09
CA GLY A 70 -6.70 13.39 8.34
C GLY A 70 -6.94 12.54 7.09
N ILE A 71 -8.03 12.79 6.36
CA ILE A 71 -8.35 12.11 5.10
C ILE A 71 -7.29 12.43 4.04
N ALA A 72 -6.91 13.70 3.86
CA ALA A 72 -5.93 14.10 2.85
C ALA A 72 -4.51 13.56 3.13
N ASN A 73 -4.17 13.30 4.39
CA ASN A 73 -2.89 12.69 4.80
C ASN A 73 -2.91 11.15 4.77
N SER A 74 -4.06 10.53 5.02
CA SER A 74 -4.18 9.06 5.12
C SER A 74 -4.50 8.39 3.78
N TYR A 75 -5.30 9.06 2.95
CA TYR A 75 -5.55 8.63 1.59
C TYR A 75 -4.53 9.33 0.69
N GLY A 76 -3.76 8.56 -0.09
CA GLY A 76 -2.80 9.07 -1.08
C GLY A 76 -3.47 9.83 -2.23
N ASP A 77 -2.95 9.73 -3.46
CA ASP A 77 -3.47 10.48 -4.62
C ASP A 77 -4.98 10.28 -4.85
N MET A 78 -5.80 11.20 -4.35
CA MET A 78 -7.24 11.27 -4.59
C MET A 78 -7.56 12.56 -5.33
N VAL A 79 -8.57 12.53 -6.19
CA VAL A 79 -9.06 13.75 -6.86
C VAL A 79 -10.20 14.35 -6.03
N VAL A 80 -9.84 15.03 -4.94
CA VAL A 80 -10.80 15.68 -4.03
C VAL A 80 -10.66 17.20 -4.13
N GLY A 81 -11.72 17.89 -4.52
CA GLY A 81 -11.77 19.34 -4.45
C GLY A 81 -12.45 19.81 -3.17
N LEU A 82 -12.12 21.01 -2.73
CA LEU A 82 -12.68 21.62 -1.52
C LEU A 82 -13.31 22.96 -1.87
N GLY A 83 -14.56 23.12 -1.45
CA GLY A 83 -15.27 24.38 -1.47
C GLY A 83 -15.87 24.70 -0.11
N ARG A 84 -16.20 25.97 0.08
CA ARG A 84 -16.95 26.45 1.25
C ARG A 84 -18.16 27.25 0.83
N PHE A 85 -19.08 27.41 1.78
CA PHE A 85 -20.20 28.33 1.60
C PHE A 85 -19.68 29.77 1.56
N ARG A 86 -20.06 30.52 0.52
CA ARG A 86 -19.70 31.93 0.35
C ARG A 86 -20.83 32.82 0.86
N GLU A 87 -20.55 33.55 1.92
CA GLU A 87 -21.52 34.42 2.60
C GLU A 87 -21.70 35.77 1.91
N SER A 88 -20.71 36.27 1.16
CA SER A 88 -20.74 37.57 0.47
C SER A 88 -20.38 37.46 -1.02
N SER A 89 -21.12 38.14 -1.90
CA SER A 89 -20.83 38.14 -3.35
C SER A 89 -19.79 39.19 -3.80
N THR A 90 -19.32 40.06 -2.91
CA THR A 90 -18.34 41.12 -3.24
C THR A 90 -16.90 40.77 -2.85
N ASP A 91 -16.68 39.56 -2.35
CA ASP A 91 -15.34 39.02 -2.16
C ASP A 91 -14.72 38.72 -3.54
N THR A 92 -13.98 39.68 -4.05
CA THR A 92 -13.40 39.65 -5.41
C THR A 92 -11.94 39.21 -5.39
N ASN A 93 -11.42 38.71 -4.26
CA ASN A 93 -10.03 38.28 -4.18
C ASN A 93 -9.89 36.85 -3.58
N PRO A 94 -9.66 35.82 -4.41
CA PRO A 94 -9.54 34.43 -3.96
C PRO A 94 -8.35 34.15 -3.02
N ALA A 95 -7.48 35.15 -2.79
CA ALA A 95 -6.27 35.01 -1.99
C ALA A 95 -6.34 35.64 -0.59
N ASN A 96 -7.46 36.26 -0.18
CA ASN A 96 -7.48 37.10 1.02
C ASN A 96 -8.43 36.66 2.15
N GLY A 97 -9.14 35.52 2.05
CA GLY A 97 -9.62 34.67 3.16
C GLY A 97 -10.30 35.27 4.41
N CYS A 98 -10.52 36.58 4.50
CA CYS A 98 -10.62 37.27 5.79
C CYS A 98 -11.41 38.59 5.77
N SER A 99 -12.20 38.91 4.73
CA SER A 99 -13.16 40.02 4.86
C SER A 99 -14.44 39.78 4.08
N MET A 100 -15.46 39.28 4.80
CA MET A 100 -16.85 39.27 4.36
C MET A 100 -17.45 40.66 4.59
N ASN A 101 -17.21 41.59 3.67
CA ASN A 101 -17.97 42.83 3.61
C ASN A 101 -18.66 42.95 2.26
N GLY A 102 -19.92 42.50 2.23
CA GLY A 102 -20.91 42.91 1.24
C GLY A 102 -22.07 41.93 1.09
N VAL A 103 -23.18 42.44 0.55
CA VAL A 103 -24.55 41.90 0.57
C VAL A 103 -24.70 40.53 1.21
N ASP A 104 -24.75 40.64 2.54
CA ASP A 104 -24.98 39.60 3.52
C ASP A 104 -26.44 39.13 3.44
N CYS A 105 -26.73 37.89 3.83
CA CYS A 105 -28.10 37.46 4.08
C CYS A 105 -28.81 38.41 5.08
N THR A 106 -28.04 39.14 5.90
CA THR A 106 -28.48 40.24 6.78
C THR A 106 -28.96 41.51 6.07
N ASP A 107 -28.47 41.87 4.88
CA ASP A 107 -28.91 43.08 4.15
C ASP A 107 -30.37 42.98 3.69
N CYS A 108 -30.85 41.75 3.45
CA CYS A 108 -32.26 41.46 3.18
C CYS A 108 -33.14 41.51 4.43
N TRP A 109 -32.58 41.18 5.60
CA TRP A 109 -33.29 41.20 6.88
C TRP A 109 -33.41 42.61 7.47
N ASN A 110 -32.31 43.37 7.51
CA ASN A 110 -32.24 44.67 8.18
C ASN A 110 -32.84 45.83 7.36
N ALA A 111 -32.92 45.72 6.04
CA ALA A 111 -33.42 46.79 5.20
C ALA A 111 -34.96 46.76 4.99
N GLY A 112 -35.67 45.77 5.53
CA GLY A 112 -37.11 45.60 5.29
C GLY A 112 -37.47 45.43 3.81
N LEU A 113 -36.51 45.03 2.98
CA LEU A 113 -36.63 44.94 1.52
C LEU A 113 -37.31 43.62 1.14
N THR A 114 -38.62 43.66 0.91
CA THR A 114 -39.44 42.54 0.40
C THR A 114 -39.44 42.43 -1.14
N GLY A 115 -38.38 42.92 -1.78
CA GLY A 115 -38.29 43.07 -3.24
C GLY A 115 -37.58 41.92 -3.98
N PRO A 116 -37.79 41.79 -5.30
CA PRO A 116 -37.17 40.76 -6.15
C PRO A 116 -35.62 40.81 -6.21
N SER A 117 -35.01 41.89 -5.73
CA SER A 117 -33.55 42.04 -5.61
C SER A 117 -32.95 41.19 -4.48
N CYS A 118 -33.72 40.85 -3.44
CA CYS A 118 -33.27 39.98 -2.35
C CYS A 118 -33.42 38.50 -2.69
N THR A 119 -34.51 38.12 -3.37
CA THR A 119 -34.68 36.74 -3.85
C THR A 119 -33.60 36.36 -4.86
N ALA A 120 -33.23 37.23 -5.80
CA ALA A 120 -32.18 36.92 -6.77
C ALA A 120 -30.77 36.74 -6.17
N ALA A 121 -30.45 37.44 -5.07
CA ALA A 121 -29.13 37.40 -4.44
C ALA A 121 -28.91 36.14 -3.56
N LEU A 122 -29.97 35.53 -3.04
CA LEU A 122 -29.90 34.40 -2.10
C LEU A 122 -30.00 33.03 -2.81
N PHE A 123 -30.55 32.98 -4.03
CA PHE A 123 -30.44 31.82 -4.94
C PHE A 123 -29.22 31.88 -5.86
N SER A 124 -28.37 32.90 -5.70
CA SER A 124 -27.21 33.07 -6.57
C SER A 124 -26.29 31.87 -6.46
N ASP A 125 -25.87 31.35 -7.61
CA ASP A 125 -24.81 30.34 -7.71
C ASP A 125 -23.42 30.91 -7.34
N ALA A 126 -23.34 32.21 -7.03
CA ALA A 126 -22.16 32.85 -6.45
C ALA A 126 -21.88 32.47 -4.99
N ARG A 127 -22.79 31.73 -4.33
CA ARG A 127 -22.68 31.33 -2.91
C ARG A 127 -21.75 30.13 -2.68
N LEU A 128 -21.04 29.66 -3.70
CA LEU A 128 -19.92 28.74 -3.55
C LEU A 128 -18.60 29.50 -3.72
N GLU A 129 -17.61 29.15 -2.92
CA GLU A 129 -16.21 29.44 -3.21
C GLU A 129 -15.43 28.12 -3.33
N VAL A 130 -14.65 27.97 -4.40
CA VAL A 130 -13.75 26.82 -4.58
C VAL A 130 -12.39 27.20 -4.03
N LEU A 131 -11.97 26.51 -2.96
CA LEU A 131 -10.69 26.72 -2.29
C LEU A 131 -9.60 25.85 -2.91
N VAL A 132 -9.94 24.62 -3.27
CA VAL A 132 -9.05 23.64 -3.91
C VAL A 132 -9.78 23.06 -5.13
N GLY A 133 -9.20 23.24 -6.32
CA GLY A 133 -9.71 22.64 -7.55
C GLY A 133 -9.53 21.11 -7.56
N MET A 134 -10.33 20.39 -8.35
CA MET A 134 -10.23 18.92 -8.47
C MET A 134 -9.17 18.54 -9.50
N PHE A 135 -7.98 18.12 -9.06
CA PHE A 135 -6.93 17.60 -9.93
C PHE A 135 -6.03 16.64 -9.12
N ASP A 136 -5.27 15.80 -9.81
CA ASP A 136 -4.40 14.81 -9.16
C ASP A 136 -3.22 15.51 -8.43
N GLY A 137 -2.87 15.03 -7.24
CA GLY A 137 -1.79 15.60 -6.42
C GLY A 137 -2.15 16.88 -5.66
N ASN A 138 -3.44 17.22 -5.54
CA ASN A 138 -3.91 18.41 -4.82
C ASN A 138 -4.03 18.23 -3.29
N ASN A 139 -3.67 17.05 -2.75
CA ASN A 139 -3.80 16.72 -1.32
C ASN A 139 -3.10 17.74 -0.41
N SER A 140 -1.92 18.23 -0.81
CA SER A 140 -1.18 19.22 -0.01
C SER A 140 -1.93 20.56 0.13
N ASP A 141 -2.74 20.93 -0.86
CA ASP A 141 -3.59 22.12 -0.79
C ASP A 141 -4.80 21.88 0.12
N LEU A 142 -5.35 20.66 0.17
CA LEU A 142 -6.41 20.29 1.12
C LEU A 142 -5.94 20.39 2.57
N VAL A 143 -4.74 19.86 2.87
CA VAL A 143 -4.15 19.95 4.20
C VAL A 143 -3.90 21.41 4.57
N ARG A 144 -3.33 22.21 3.67
CA ARG A 144 -3.02 23.63 3.91
C ARG A 144 -4.26 24.40 4.38
N TRP A 145 -5.41 24.22 3.73
CA TRP A 145 -6.66 24.90 4.11
C TRP A 145 -7.28 24.43 5.44
N ASN A 146 -6.74 23.38 6.06
CA ASN A 146 -7.30 22.75 7.26
C ASN A 146 -6.24 22.51 8.36
N ASP A 147 -5.08 23.17 8.30
CA ASP A 147 -3.93 22.87 9.17
C ASP A 147 -3.88 23.65 10.49
N PHE A 148 -4.81 24.57 10.73
CA PHE A 148 -4.89 25.41 11.93
C PHE A 148 -3.69 26.34 12.15
N THR A 149 -2.84 26.57 11.14
CA THR A 149 -1.59 27.33 11.28
C THR A 149 -1.66 28.79 10.81
N ALA A 150 -2.79 29.25 10.27
CA ALA A 150 -2.93 30.62 9.79
C ALA A 150 -2.87 31.69 10.90
N GLY A 151 -1.98 32.67 10.70
CA GLY A 151 -1.89 33.89 11.48
C GLY A 151 -3.07 34.82 11.18
N THR A 152 -3.59 35.48 12.23
CA THR A 152 -4.74 36.38 12.19
C THR A 152 -4.76 37.30 10.98
N CYS A 153 -5.93 37.33 10.31
CA CYS A 153 -6.37 38.17 9.20
C CYS A 153 -5.72 39.57 9.12
N THR A 154 -4.48 39.63 8.64
CA THR A 154 -3.78 40.84 8.24
C THR A 154 -3.23 40.57 6.84
N SER A 155 -3.53 41.48 5.93
CA SER A 155 -3.71 41.27 4.48
C SER A 155 -2.50 40.84 3.65
N ASN A 156 -1.43 40.31 4.24
CA ASN A 156 -0.22 39.86 3.55
C ASN A 156 0.14 38.37 3.76
N ASN A 157 -0.53 37.63 4.67
CA ASN A 157 -0.17 36.24 5.03
C ASN A 157 -1.11 35.16 4.47
N VAL A 158 -2.26 35.53 3.89
CA VAL A 158 -3.27 34.56 3.44
C VAL A 158 -2.83 33.78 2.19
N ALA A 159 -1.97 34.36 1.36
CA ALA A 159 -1.46 33.68 0.15
C ALA A 159 -0.48 32.53 0.46
N ASN A 160 0.16 32.52 1.63
CA ASN A 160 1.20 31.54 1.99
C ASN A 160 0.73 30.51 3.01
N ASN A 161 -0.34 30.78 3.75
CA ASN A 161 -0.88 29.87 4.77
C ASN A 161 -2.38 30.14 5.05
N PRO A 162 -3.29 29.78 4.12
CA PRO A 162 -4.73 29.99 4.24
C PRO A 162 -5.40 28.95 5.16
N ASP A 163 -6.44 29.34 5.89
CA ASP A 163 -7.24 28.44 6.74
C ASP A 163 -8.74 28.74 6.64
N ILE A 164 -9.59 27.73 6.87
CA ILE A 164 -11.05 27.86 6.88
C ILE A 164 -11.52 28.41 8.22
N TYR A 165 -12.34 29.46 8.15
CA TYR A 165 -13.03 30.09 9.29
C TYR A 165 -14.54 30.08 9.07
N ALA A 166 -15.30 29.98 10.16
CA ALA A 166 -16.75 30.12 10.15
C ALA A 166 -17.22 31.53 10.50
N GLY A 167 -18.33 31.96 9.88
CA GLY A 167 -18.98 33.24 10.08
C GLY A 167 -20.42 33.25 9.55
N GLY A 168 -21.17 34.31 9.84
CA GLY A 168 -22.46 34.61 9.18
C GLY A 168 -23.46 33.46 9.01
N TRP A 169 -24.02 33.34 7.81
CA TRP A 169 -25.26 32.58 7.52
C TRP A 169 -25.00 31.38 6.59
N THR A 170 -26.01 30.54 6.40
CA THR A 170 -25.90 29.19 5.83
C THR A 170 -26.64 29.10 4.48
N PRO A 171 -25.99 29.38 3.32
CA PRO A 171 -26.59 29.37 1.99
C PRO A 171 -26.44 28.02 1.26
N ILE A 172 -27.01 26.94 1.80
CA ILE A 172 -26.91 25.58 1.25
C ILE A 172 -27.41 25.54 -0.21
N ALA A 173 -28.61 26.10 -0.48
CA ALA A 173 -29.19 26.04 -1.83
C ALA A 173 -28.34 26.78 -2.88
N GLY A 174 -27.79 27.95 -2.52
CA GLY A 174 -26.89 28.72 -3.38
C GLY A 174 -25.56 27.99 -3.60
N SER A 175 -25.02 27.35 -2.56
CA SER A 175 -23.77 26.61 -2.62
C SER A 175 -23.86 25.37 -3.51
N LEU A 176 -24.98 24.64 -3.46
CA LEU A 176 -25.26 23.52 -4.36
C LEU A 176 -25.42 23.98 -5.82
N ASN A 177 -26.08 25.12 -6.06
CA ASN A 177 -26.17 25.70 -7.40
C ASN A 177 -24.81 26.20 -7.92
N GLY A 178 -23.98 26.80 -7.06
CA GLY A 178 -22.60 27.16 -7.38
C GLY A 178 -21.75 25.92 -7.69
N THR A 179 -21.95 24.84 -6.95
CA THR A 179 -21.30 23.55 -7.20
C THR A 179 -21.65 23.02 -8.58
N LYS A 180 -22.93 23.11 -8.97
CA LYS A 180 -23.35 22.78 -10.33
C LYS A 180 -22.61 23.60 -11.38
N ARG A 181 -22.46 24.92 -11.19
CA ARG A 181 -21.72 25.78 -12.11
C ARG A 181 -20.25 25.37 -12.22
N TYR A 182 -19.62 25.06 -11.09
CA TYR A 182 -18.24 24.59 -11.06
C TYR A 182 -18.07 23.29 -11.87
N TRP A 183 -18.94 22.30 -11.68
CA TRP A 183 -18.95 21.07 -12.49
C TRP A 183 -19.20 21.32 -13.98
N GLN A 184 -19.92 22.39 -14.34
CA GLN A 184 -20.11 22.82 -15.73
C GLN A 184 -18.89 23.56 -16.33
N GLY A 185 -17.87 23.86 -15.52
CA GLY A 185 -16.75 24.71 -15.90
C GLY A 185 -17.16 26.17 -16.10
N LEU A 186 -18.19 26.65 -15.38
CA LEU A 186 -18.73 27.99 -15.50
C LEU A 186 -18.48 28.80 -14.23
N GLN A 187 -18.30 30.12 -14.37
CA GLN A 187 -18.34 31.06 -13.25
C GLN A 187 -19.77 31.25 -12.75
N ALA A 188 -19.98 31.96 -11.64
CA ALA A 188 -21.33 32.30 -11.20
C ALA A 188 -22.07 33.11 -12.28
N SER A 189 -23.40 33.02 -12.28
CA SER A 189 -24.27 33.67 -13.27
C SER A 189 -24.22 35.20 -13.19
N ASP A 190 -23.86 35.75 -12.02
CA ASP A 190 -23.64 37.19 -11.80
C ASP A 190 -22.22 37.66 -12.17
N GLY A 191 -21.36 36.76 -12.66
CA GLY A 191 -19.97 37.04 -13.03
C GLY A 191 -18.98 36.88 -11.88
N THR A 192 -19.43 36.52 -10.68
CA THR A 192 -18.54 36.22 -9.56
C THR A 192 -17.66 35.01 -9.90
N THR A 193 -16.38 35.10 -9.56
CA THR A 193 -15.44 34.00 -9.81
C THR A 193 -15.65 32.90 -8.78
N LEU A 194 -15.90 31.67 -9.24
CA LEU A 194 -15.95 30.46 -8.40
C LEU A 194 -14.56 29.85 -8.28
N LEU A 195 -13.88 29.67 -9.42
CA LEU A 195 -12.47 29.29 -9.56
C LEU A 195 -11.91 29.97 -10.81
N ALA A 196 -10.78 30.67 -10.71
CA ALA A 196 -10.25 31.45 -11.82
C ALA A 196 -9.87 30.56 -13.03
N SER A 197 -10.18 31.03 -14.25
CA SER A 197 -9.83 30.30 -15.49
C SER A 197 -8.31 30.15 -15.61
N GLY A 198 -7.81 28.92 -15.75
CA GLY A 198 -6.39 28.60 -15.83
C GLY A 198 -5.76 28.12 -14.51
N GLN A 199 -6.51 28.14 -13.40
CA GLN A 199 -6.12 27.42 -12.18
C GLN A 199 -6.29 25.90 -12.38
N PRO A 200 -5.41 25.06 -11.82
CA PRO A 200 -5.59 23.61 -11.79
C PRO A 200 -6.96 23.22 -11.21
N GLY A 201 -7.62 22.23 -11.84
CA GLY A 201 -8.96 21.79 -11.45
C GLY A 201 -10.13 22.65 -11.94
N PHE A 202 -9.89 23.72 -12.69
CA PHE A 202 -10.96 24.40 -13.44
C PHE A 202 -11.54 23.46 -14.51
N ASP A 203 -12.87 23.45 -14.67
CA ASP A 203 -13.60 22.63 -15.65
C ASP A 203 -13.37 21.10 -15.49
N PRO A 204 -13.79 20.52 -14.35
CA PRO A 204 -13.46 19.15 -13.98
C PRO A 204 -13.99 18.11 -14.98
N ILE A 205 -15.22 18.28 -15.50
CA ILE A 205 -15.81 17.31 -16.44
C ILE A 205 -15.13 17.38 -17.80
N ARG A 206 -14.80 18.57 -18.33
CA ARG A 206 -14.12 18.64 -19.63
C ARG A 206 -12.67 18.18 -19.57
N ASN A 207 -12.04 18.30 -18.42
CA ASN A 207 -10.67 17.84 -18.20
C ASN A 207 -10.57 16.36 -17.82
N ASP A 208 -11.68 15.71 -17.44
CA ASP A 208 -11.72 14.25 -17.27
C ASP A 208 -11.49 13.55 -18.63
N PRO A 209 -10.42 12.73 -18.76
CA PRO A 209 -10.17 11.93 -19.96
C PRO A 209 -11.31 10.95 -20.29
N LEU A 210 -12.01 10.47 -19.25
CA LEU A 210 -13.08 9.47 -19.37
C LEU A 210 -14.47 10.06 -19.50
N ARG A 211 -14.61 11.39 -19.62
CA ARG A 211 -15.91 12.08 -19.71
C ARG A 211 -16.85 11.54 -20.79
N ASN A 212 -16.32 10.90 -21.83
CA ASN A 212 -17.11 10.35 -22.92
C ASN A 212 -17.42 8.86 -22.79
N VAL A 213 -16.87 8.18 -21.78
CA VAL A 213 -17.05 6.75 -21.52
C VAL A 213 -18.25 6.54 -20.59
N PHE A 214 -19.23 5.78 -21.08
CA PHE A 214 -20.48 5.51 -20.39
C PHE A 214 -20.72 4.01 -20.41
N LEU A 215 -21.15 3.49 -19.27
CA LEU A 215 -21.57 2.10 -19.13
C LEU A 215 -22.81 1.84 -20.01
N PRO A 216 -23.09 0.58 -20.38
CA PRO A 216 -24.30 0.21 -21.14
C PRO A 216 -25.61 0.66 -20.46
N SER A 217 -25.58 0.87 -19.14
CA SER A 217 -26.67 1.45 -18.35
C SER A 217 -26.97 2.92 -18.67
N GLY A 218 -26.12 3.60 -19.45
CA GLY A 218 -26.21 5.02 -19.75
C GLY A 218 -25.67 5.92 -18.63
N ARG A 219 -25.03 5.36 -17.60
CA ARG A 219 -24.32 6.11 -16.55
C ARG A 219 -22.90 6.42 -17.00
N GLN A 220 -22.36 7.58 -16.61
CA GLN A 220 -20.93 7.84 -16.81
C GLN A 220 -20.11 6.83 -16.01
N CYS A 221 -18.94 6.48 -16.51
CA CYS A 221 -18.15 5.43 -15.88
C CYS A 221 -17.51 5.89 -14.56
N ARG A 222 -16.76 7.00 -14.60
CA ARG A 222 -16.18 7.60 -13.39
C ARG A 222 -17.29 8.17 -12.50
N PRO A 223 -17.38 7.76 -11.22
CA PRO A 223 -18.35 8.36 -10.30
C PRO A 223 -17.99 9.81 -10.00
N TYR A 224 -18.98 10.70 -10.08
CA TYR A 224 -18.88 12.11 -9.71
C TYR A 224 -19.74 12.35 -8.47
N ILE A 225 -19.11 12.80 -7.38
CA ILE A 225 -19.73 12.91 -6.07
C ILE A 225 -19.51 14.31 -5.51
N VAL A 226 -20.55 14.86 -4.90
CA VAL A 226 -20.51 16.07 -4.09
C VAL A 226 -20.85 15.68 -2.66
N ILE A 227 -19.97 15.99 -1.72
CA ILE A 227 -20.25 15.83 -0.29
C ILE A 227 -20.65 17.20 0.24
N SER A 228 -21.87 17.32 0.75
CA SER A 228 -22.37 18.54 1.38
C SER A 228 -22.34 18.35 2.89
N LEU A 229 -21.34 18.92 3.55
CA LEU A 229 -21.19 18.88 5.00
C LEU A 229 -21.85 20.11 5.61
N THR A 230 -22.89 19.93 6.41
CA THR A 230 -23.65 21.04 7.02
C THR A 230 -24.37 20.55 8.27
N ASP A 231 -24.77 21.46 9.15
CA ASP A 231 -25.72 21.15 10.23
C ASP A 231 -27.18 21.15 9.76
N GLY A 232 -27.43 21.47 8.48
CA GLY A 232 -28.72 21.34 7.82
C GLY A 232 -29.66 22.53 7.99
N GLU A 233 -29.27 23.57 8.74
CA GLU A 233 -30.07 24.78 8.92
C GLU A 233 -29.77 25.83 7.84
N GLU A 234 -30.59 25.87 6.79
CA GLU A 234 -30.54 26.96 5.80
C GLU A 234 -31.05 28.27 6.43
N SER A 235 -30.13 29.16 6.80
CA SER A 235 -30.43 30.41 7.50
C SER A 235 -30.50 31.63 6.56
N CYS A 236 -30.10 31.48 5.29
CA CYS A 236 -30.05 32.57 4.32
C CYS A 236 -31.38 32.84 3.57
N THR A 237 -32.50 32.16 3.81
CA THR A 237 -33.77 32.49 3.12
C THR A 237 -35.05 32.15 3.89
N GLN A 238 -36.16 32.79 3.50
CA GLN A 238 -37.54 32.31 3.68
C GLN A 238 -37.95 31.28 2.58
N PHE A 239 -37.03 30.66 1.84
CA PHE A 239 -37.31 29.88 0.62
C PHE A 239 -36.50 28.58 0.51
N SER A 240 -37.05 27.58 1.18
CA SER A 240 -36.67 26.17 1.31
C SER A 240 -36.60 25.37 -0.02
N ASN A 241 -35.61 25.59 -0.89
CA ASN A 241 -35.44 24.69 -2.05
C ASN A 241 -34.04 24.08 -2.21
N THR A 242 -33.42 23.73 -1.08
CA THR A 242 -32.20 22.90 -1.02
C THR A 242 -32.37 21.59 -1.79
N THR A 243 -33.55 20.97 -1.69
CA THR A 243 -33.94 19.77 -2.44
C THR A 243 -33.90 19.98 -3.96
N ALA A 244 -34.44 21.07 -4.52
CA ALA A 244 -34.35 21.29 -5.98
C ALA A 244 -32.93 21.65 -6.43
N ALA A 245 -32.14 22.32 -5.59
CA ALA A 245 -30.73 22.57 -5.90
C ALA A 245 -29.97 21.23 -6.00
N ALA A 246 -30.19 20.31 -5.06
CA ALA A 246 -29.64 18.95 -5.11
C ALA A 246 -30.11 18.16 -6.35
N ALA A 247 -31.41 18.18 -6.67
CA ALA A 247 -31.95 17.52 -7.87
C ALA A 247 -31.41 18.12 -9.19
N SER A 248 -31.19 19.45 -9.20
CA SER A 248 -30.62 20.18 -10.33
C SER A 248 -29.14 19.81 -10.53
N LEU A 249 -28.38 19.65 -9.45
CA LEU A 249 -26.98 19.19 -9.47
C LEU A 249 -26.88 17.73 -9.92
N LEU A 250 -27.80 16.87 -9.48
CA LEU A 250 -27.88 15.47 -9.91
C LEU A 250 -27.99 15.30 -11.43
N THR A 251 -28.60 16.27 -12.11
CA THR A 251 -28.79 16.26 -13.57
C THR A 251 -28.05 17.41 -14.24
N THR A 252 -26.71 17.36 -14.19
CA THR A 252 -25.86 18.45 -14.69
C THR A 252 -25.58 18.28 -16.18
N ALA A 253 -26.07 19.22 -16.99
CA ALA A 253 -25.78 19.26 -18.42
C ALA A 253 -24.46 19.99 -18.69
N VAL A 254 -23.56 19.32 -19.41
CA VAL A 254 -22.31 19.88 -19.95
C VAL A 254 -22.25 19.57 -21.44
N ASP A 255 -22.11 20.61 -22.26
CA ASP A 255 -22.17 20.54 -23.71
C ASP A 255 -23.47 19.88 -24.21
N THR A 256 -23.40 18.71 -24.84
CA THR A 256 -24.56 17.96 -25.35
C THR A 256 -24.95 16.76 -24.49
N ARG A 257 -24.30 16.56 -23.34
CA ARG A 257 -24.51 15.39 -22.46
C ARG A 257 -24.97 15.83 -21.07
N THR A 258 -25.68 14.92 -20.41
CA THR A 258 -26.09 15.08 -19.01
C THR A 258 -25.31 14.08 -18.17
N TYR A 259 -24.64 14.59 -17.14
CA TYR A 259 -23.85 13.81 -16.18
C TYR A 259 -24.60 13.70 -14.86
N ARG A 260 -24.48 12.54 -14.21
CA ARG A 260 -25.16 12.26 -12.95
C ARG A 260 -24.26 12.53 -11.75
N ILE A 261 -24.41 13.66 -11.07
CA ILE A 261 -23.53 14.05 -9.95
C ILE A 261 -24.25 13.77 -8.63
N GLU A 262 -23.81 12.76 -7.88
CA GLU A 262 -24.49 12.39 -6.63
C GLU A 262 -24.16 13.36 -5.51
N THR A 263 -25.17 13.81 -4.75
CA THR A 263 -24.94 14.60 -3.54
C THR A 263 -25.10 13.72 -2.31
N LYS A 264 -24.02 13.54 -1.54
CA LYS A 264 -24.03 12.90 -0.22
C LYS A 264 -24.16 13.99 0.84
N ALA A 265 -25.32 14.08 1.49
CA ALA A 265 -25.54 15.05 2.56
C ALA A 265 -25.05 14.48 3.89
N ILE A 266 -24.11 15.17 4.53
CA ILE A 266 -23.62 14.82 5.87
C ILE A 266 -24.13 15.88 6.85
N GLY A 267 -24.99 15.46 7.77
CA GLY A 267 -25.46 16.26 8.91
C GLY A 267 -24.45 16.19 10.06
N PHE A 268 -23.73 17.28 10.33
CA PHE A 268 -22.78 17.35 11.46
C PHE A 268 -23.48 17.85 12.72
N GLY A 269 -23.40 17.06 13.80
CA GLY A 269 -23.85 17.49 15.12
C GLY A 269 -25.36 17.68 15.20
N VAL A 270 -26.09 17.00 14.32
CA VAL A 270 -27.56 17.00 14.25
C VAL A 270 -28.11 15.60 14.35
N SER A 271 -29.33 15.49 14.88
CA SER A 271 -29.99 14.21 15.07
C SER A 271 -30.42 13.60 13.73
N PRO A 272 -30.33 12.26 13.57
CA PRO A 272 -30.81 11.57 12.38
C PRO A 272 -32.28 11.85 12.07
N GLY A 273 -32.62 11.97 10.78
CA GLY A 273 -33.97 12.32 10.30
C GLY A 273 -34.24 13.82 10.16
N ASN A 274 -33.19 14.65 10.08
CA ASN A 274 -33.32 16.07 9.76
C ASN A 274 -33.89 16.25 8.34
N SER A 275 -35.03 16.93 8.22
CA SER A 275 -35.76 17.03 6.94
C SER A 275 -34.98 17.73 5.81
N SER A 276 -34.07 18.64 6.14
CA SER A 276 -33.22 19.33 5.16
C SER A 276 -32.16 18.36 4.62
N ILE A 277 -31.47 17.65 5.53
CA ILE A 277 -30.44 16.67 5.19
C ILE A 277 -31.03 15.50 4.40
N GLU A 278 -32.13 14.90 4.87
CA GLU A 278 -32.82 13.83 4.15
C GLU A 278 -33.30 14.31 2.77
N GLY A 279 -33.87 15.52 2.71
CA GLY A 279 -34.34 16.11 1.47
C GLY A 279 -33.21 16.31 0.44
N ILE A 280 -32.02 16.73 0.88
CA ILE A 280 -30.85 16.88 0.02
C ILE A 280 -30.31 15.51 -0.40
N ALA A 281 -30.19 14.54 0.52
CA ALA A 281 -29.69 13.20 0.21
C ALA A 281 -30.59 12.49 -0.81
N HIS A 282 -31.90 12.48 -0.57
CA HIS A 282 -32.88 11.87 -1.45
C HIS A 282 -32.88 12.52 -2.84
N ALA A 283 -32.97 13.85 -2.93
CA ALA A 283 -32.90 14.56 -4.21
C ALA A 283 -31.53 14.51 -4.88
N GLY A 284 -30.47 14.31 -4.08
CA GLY A 284 -29.08 14.11 -4.49
C GLY A 284 -28.80 12.72 -5.06
N GLY A 285 -29.79 11.83 -5.09
CA GLY A 285 -29.70 10.53 -5.75
C GLY A 285 -29.47 9.35 -4.82
N ALA A 286 -29.63 9.52 -3.51
CA ALA A 286 -29.73 8.40 -2.57
C ALA A 286 -30.99 7.56 -2.85
N THR A 287 -30.90 6.26 -2.54
CA THR A 287 -32.04 5.35 -2.71
C THR A 287 -33.04 5.52 -1.57
N ASP A 288 -34.30 5.76 -1.93
CA ASP A 288 -35.42 5.80 -0.98
C ASP A 288 -35.69 4.41 -0.41
N VAL A 289 -35.30 4.19 0.86
CA VAL A 289 -35.53 2.96 1.60
C VAL A 289 -36.35 3.27 2.83
N ALA A 290 -37.56 2.71 2.89
CA ALA A 290 -38.50 2.99 3.96
C ALA A 290 -37.92 2.68 5.36
N GLY A 291 -37.87 3.69 6.23
CA GLY A 291 -37.40 3.58 7.61
C GLY A 291 -35.88 3.66 7.77
N VAL A 292 -35.15 3.96 6.69
CA VAL A 292 -33.71 4.24 6.71
C VAL A 292 -33.51 5.71 6.37
N ASN A 293 -32.66 6.40 7.13
CA ASN A 293 -32.26 7.77 6.82
C ASN A 293 -31.31 7.74 5.62
N GLU A 294 -31.61 8.52 4.58
CA GLU A 294 -30.77 8.65 3.39
C GLU A 294 -29.56 9.56 3.62
N GLY A 295 -29.67 10.51 4.55
CA GLY A 295 -28.58 11.35 5.01
C GLY A 295 -27.60 10.62 5.93
N ILE A 296 -26.35 11.06 5.92
CA ILE A 296 -25.30 10.54 6.81
C ILE A 296 -25.20 11.48 8.01
N TYR A 297 -25.16 10.95 9.22
CA TYR A 297 -25.14 11.74 10.46
C TYR A 297 -23.90 11.44 11.27
N VAL A 298 -23.18 12.49 11.65
CA VAL A 298 -21.91 12.40 12.37
C VAL A 298 -21.91 13.37 13.53
N GLN A 299 -21.18 13.04 14.59
CA GLN A 299 -21.14 13.83 15.82
C GLN A 299 -19.74 14.33 16.16
N ASN A 300 -18.70 13.70 15.63
CA ASN A 300 -17.30 14.02 15.90
C ASN A 300 -16.43 13.75 14.67
N GLU A 301 -15.14 14.04 14.81
CA GLU A 301 -14.12 13.85 13.76
C GLU A 301 -14.04 12.41 13.26
N GLU A 302 -13.94 11.42 14.17
CA GLU A 302 -13.79 10.01 13.80
C GLU A 302 -14.96 9.52 12.94
N GLN A 303 -16.19 9.86 13.33
CA GLN A 303 -17.38 9.51 12.58
C GLN A 303 -17.41 10.20 11.21
N LEU A 304 -16.96 11.46 11.12
CA LEU A 304 -16.86 12.17 9.86
C LEU A 304 -15.78 11.58 8.95
N GLN A 305 -14.62 11.22 9.50
CA GLN A 305 -13.55 10.53 8.76
C GLN A 305 -14.06 9.21 8.19
N LEU A 306 -14.76 8.41 9.00
CA LEU A 306 -15.33 7.14 8.59
C LEU A 306 -16.43 7.31 7.53
N ALA A 307 -17.27 8.34 7.67
CA ALA A 307 -18.32 8.67 6.70
C ALA A 307 -17.73 9.06 5.33
N ILE A 308 -16.73 9.94 5.29
CA ILE A 308 -16.12 10.35 4.01
C ILE A 308 -15.30 9.18 3.43
N SER A 309 -14.57 8.45 4.26
CA SER A 309 -13.81 7.25 3.89
C SER A 309 -14.69 6.20 3.21
N SER A 310 -15.85 5.88 3.79
CA SER A 310 -16.79 4.92 3.21
C SER A 310 -17.37 5.40 1.88
N ILE A 311 -17.75 6.68 1.78
CA ILE A 311 -18.19 7.28 0.50
C ILE A 311 -17.12 7.11 -0.59
N LEU A 312 -15.86 7.37 -0.25
CA LEU A 312 -14.73 7.25 -1.18
C LEU A 312 -14.52 5.79 -1.58
N ALA A 313 -14.45 4.88 -0.61
CA ALA A 313 -14.22 3.45 -0.84
C ALA A 313 -15.30 2.80 -1.70
N GLU A 314 -16.58 3.13 -1.47
CA GLU A 314 -17.70 2.63 -2.29
C GLU A 314 -17.69 3.18 -3.73
N ALA A 315 -17.06 4.33 -3.93
CA ALA A 315 -17.00 5.03 -5.20
C ALA A 315 -15.79 4.64 -6.06
N VAL A 316 -14.79 3.99 -5.48
CA VAL A 316 -13.70 3.38 -6.26
C VAL A 316 -14.27 2.24 -7.10
N LYS A 317 -13.93 2.21 -8.39
CA LYS A 317 -14.25 1.09 -9.27
C LYS A 317 -13.01 0.25 -9.53
N PHE A 318 -13.22 -1.06 -9.56
CA PHE A 318 -12.23 -2.07 -9.88
C PHE A 318 -12.81 -2.91 -11.01
N GLU A 319 -11.92 -3.41 -11.86
CA GLU A 319 -12.29 -4.33 -12.92
C GLU A 319 -12.80 -5.65 -12.31
N GLN A 320 -13.97 -6.10 -12.75
CA GLN A 320 -14.49 -7.43 -12.38
C GLN A 320 -14.48 -8.31 -13.61
N CYS A 321 -14.22 -9.60 -13.41
CA CYS A 321 -14.27 -10.60 -14.46
C CYS A 321 -15.75 -10.90 -14.83
N ASN A 322 -16.42 -10.02 -15.56
CA ASN A 322 -17.80 -10.15 -15.99
C ASN A 322 -18.01 -9.94 -17.52
N ASN A 323 -16.95 -9.79 -18.31
CA ASN A 323 -16.95 -9.46 -19.74
C ASN A 323 -17.47 -8.06 -20.07
N LEU A 324 -17.39 -7.15 -19.10
CA LEU A 324 -17.63 -5.73 -19.26
C LEU A 324 -16.36 -5.00 -18.83
N ASP A 325 -16.25 -3.77 -19.31
CA ASP A 325 -15.21 -2.80 -18.95
C ASP A 325 -15.75 -2.01 -17.73
N ASP A 326 -15.38 -2.43 -16.52
CA ASP A 326 -15.89 -1.91 -15.25
C ASP A 326 -15.05 -0.72 -14.72
N ASP A 327 -13.77 -0.66 -15.09
CA ASP A 327 -12.85 0.42 -14.77
C ASP A 327 -12.65 1.45 -15.92
N CYS A 328 -13.20 1.15 -17.10
CA CYS A 328 -13.30 2.05 -18.24
C CYS A 328 -11.99 2.47 -18.88
N ASP A 329 -11.00 1.58 -18.85
CA ASP A 329 -9.75 1.74 -19.57
C ASP A 329 -9.85 1.36 -21.06
N THR A 330 -11.06 0.96 -21.52
CA THR A 330 -11.43 0.50 -22.88
C THR A 330 -11.00 -0.92 -23.24
N LEU A 331 -10.38 -1.62 -22.30
CA LEU A 331 -10.13 -3.04 -22.36
C LEU A 331 -11.27 -3.74 -21.59
N ILE A 332 -11.27 -5.08 -21.58
CA ILE A 332 -12.37 -5.87 -21.02
C ILE A 332 -11.71 -6.98 -20.21
N ASP A 333 -11.78 -6.90 -18.89
CA ASP A 333 -11.20 -7.80 -17.90
C ASP A 333 -9.75 -8.25 -18.23
N GLU A 334 -8.92 -7.29 -18.61
CA GLU A 334 -7.47 -7.36 -18.89
C GLU A 334 -6.65 -7.50 -17.62
N ASP A 335 -7.16 -7.00 -16.51
CA ASP A 335 -6.52 -7.11 -15.21
C ASP A 335 -6.45 -8.55 -14.69
N PHE A 336 -7.18 -9.49 -15.28
CA PHE A 336 -7.15 -10.90 -14.90
C PHE A 336 -6.11 -11.67 -15.73
N PRO A 337 -4.85 -11.86 -15.25
CA PRO A 337 -3.72 -12.21 -16.11
C PRO A 337 -3.83 -13.60 -16.73
N ASN A 338 -4.58 -14.49 -16.07
CA ASN A 338 -4.78 -15.87 -16.49
C ASN A 338 -6.02 -16.04 -17.37
N ARG A 339 -6.84 -15.00 -17.57
CA ARG A 339 -8.08 -15.11 -18.33
C ARG A 339 -7.79 -15.48 -19.78
N GLY A 340 -8.46 -16.54 -20.26
CA GLY A 340 -8.21 -17.11 -21.59
C GLY A 340 -6.95 -17.98 -21.70
N ALA A 341 -6.12 -18.05 -20.66
CA ALA A 341 -4.96 -18.96 -20.64
C ALA A 341 -5.41 -20.42 -20.58
N ALA A 342 -4.59 -21.32 -21.11
CA ALA A 342 -4.81 -22.75 -21.03
C ALA A 342 -4.67 -23.24 -19.59
N CYS A 343 -5.51 -24.18 -19.20
CA CYS A 343 -5.50 -24.79 -17.87
C CYS A 343 -5.85 -26.28 -17.96
N ASP A 344 -5.65 -27.02 -16.88
CA ASP A 344 -6.06 -28.41 -16.76
C ASP A 344 -6.65 -28.70 -15.38
N ASN A 345 -7.18 -29.92 -15.20
CA ASN A 345 -7.78 -30.38 -13.96
C ASN A 345 -6.75 -31.00 -12.98
N GLY A 346 -5.45 -30.83 -13.22
CA GLY A 346 -4.38 -31.38 -12.37
C GLY A 346 -4.22 -32.90 -12.41
N LEU A 347 -4.98 -33.63 -13.24
CA LEU A 347 -4.85 -35.08 -13.39
C LEU A 347 -3.71 -35.46 -14.34
N PHE A 348 -3.23 -36.69 -14.23
CA PHE A 348 -2.12 -37.23 -15.03
C PHE A 348 -2.62 -38.15 -16.15
N GLY A 349 -1.70 -38.55 -17.03
CA GLY A 349 -1.95 -39.55 -18.06
C GLY A 349 -3.15 -39.25 -18.96
N ILE A 350 -4.01 -40.24 -19.15
CA ILE A 350 -5.18 -40.13 -20.04
C ILE A 350 -6.31 -39.32 -19.41
N CYS A 351 -6.28 -39.19 -18.09
CA CYS A 351 -7.32 -38.57 -17.25
C CYS A 351 -7.21 -37.05 -17.24
N ARG A 352 -6.06 -36.51 -17.67
CA ARG A 352 -5.82 -35.07 -17.79
C ARG A 352 -6.82 -34.41 -18.74
N GLY A 353 -7.72 -33.63 -18.17
CA GLY A 353 -8.64 -32.77 -18.90
C GLY A 353 -8.05 -31.39 -19.10
N THR A 354 -8.18 -30.82 -20.29
CA THR A 354 -7.71 -29.48 -20.61
C THR A 354 -8.87 -28.51 -20.79
N GLY A 355 -8.64 -27.25 -20.44
CA GLY A 355 -9.61 -26.18 -20.49
C GLY A 355 -8.97 -24.82 -20.69
N THR A 356 -9.78 -23.80 -20.49
CA THR A 356 -9.34 -22.40 -20.49
C THR A 356 -9.88 -21.70 -19.25
N TYR A 357 -9.07 -20.83 -18.65
CA TYR A 357 -9.54 -19.98 -17.58
C TYR A 357 -10.63 -19.03 -18.09
N GLY A 358 -11.81 -19.11 -17.49
CA GLY A 358 -12.90 -18.16 -17.69
C GLY A 358 -13.29 -17.50 -16.37
N CYS A 359 -14.16 -16.51 -16.40
CA CYS A 359 -14.57 -15.83 -15.20
C CYS A 359 -15.34 -16.74 -14.23
N THR A 360 -15.14 -16.53 -12.93
CA THR A 360 -15.97 -17.16 -11.90
C THR A 360 -17.40 -16.62 -11.98
N PRO A 361 -18.41 -17.36 -11.48
CA PRO A 361 -19.78 -16.85 -11.37
C PRO A 361 -19.92 -15.59 -10.51
N THR A 362 -18.96 -15.34 -9.61
CA THR A 362 -18.92 -14.18 -8.73
C THR A 362 -18.29 -12.95 -9.38
N GLY A 363 -17.59 -13.10 -10.52
CA GLY A 363 -16.83 -12.03 -11.17
C GLY A 363 -15.56 -11.59 -10.44
N ALA A 364 -15.28 -12.14 -9.26
CA ALA A 364 -14.12 -11.76 -8.44
C ALA A 364 -12.79 -12.39 -8.89
N GLY A 365 -12.78 -13.18 -9.98
CA GLY A 365 -11.58 -13.85 -10.46
C GLY A 365 -11.82 -14.81 -11.63
N THR A 366 -10.80 -15.59 -11.96
CA THR A 366 -10.85 -16.60 -13.02
C THR A 366 -10.83 -18.03 -12.47
N GLN A 367 -11.62 -18.92 -13.04
CA GLN A 367 -11.61 -20.37 -12.78
C GLN A 367 -11.30 -21.16 -14.04
N CYS A 368 -10.67 -22.32 -13.90
CA CYS A 368 -10.42 -23.22 -15.02
C CYS A 368 -11.72 -23.91 -15.46
N ASN A 369 -12.18 -23.61 -16.67
CA ASN A 369 -13.33 -24.29 -17.27
C ASN A 369 -12.83 -25.41 -18.20
N ILE A 370 -12.93 -26.67 -17.75
CA ILE A 370 -12.52 -27.85 -18.52
C ILE A 370 -13.49 -28.06 -19.69
N THR A 371 -13.02 -27.80 -20.90
CA THR A 371 -13.81 -27.95 -22.14
C THR A 371 -13.54 -29.29 -22.83
N SER A 372 -12.38 -29.90 -22.57
CA SER A 372 -12.00 -31.23 -23.04
C SER A 372 -11.68 -32.10 -21.82
N PRO A 373 -12.68 -32.77 -21.22
CA PRO A 373 -12.43 -33.71 -20.13
C PRO A 373 -11.55 -34.86 -20.64
N GLY A 374 -10.62 -35.31 -19.78
CA GLY A 374 -9.75 -36.46 -20.07
C GLY A 374 -10.56 -37.74 -20.33
N GLN A 375 -9.87 -38.78 -20.78
CA GLN A 375 -10.48 -40.09 -21.01
C GLN A 375 -10.93 -40.72 -19.69
N SER A 376 -11.93 -41.59 -19.77
CA SER A 376 -12.40 -42.35 -18.60
C SER A 376 -11.35 -43.39 -18.17
N PRO A 377 -11.27 -43.70 -16.86
CA PRO A 377 -10.38 -44.73 -16.31
C PRO A 377 -10.46 -46.04 -17.09
N ARG A 378 -9.30 -46.66 -17.34
CA ARG A 378 -9.16 -48.00 -17.90
C ARG A 378 -8.01 -48.71 -17.21
N THR A 379 -7.91 -50.03 -17.37
CA THR A 379 -6.86 -50.81 -16.70
C THR A 379 -5.46 -50.39 -17.12
N GLU A 380 -4.55 -50.28 -16.15
CA GLU A 380 -3.14 -49.92 -16.32
C GLU A 380 -2.44 -50.70 -17.43
N THR A 381 -1.64 -49.99 -18.22
CA THR A 381 -0.75 -50.54 -19.24
C THR A 381 0.59 -49.86 -19.12
N CYS A 382 1.69 -50.63 -19.10
CA CYS A 382 3.04 -50.12 -18.89
C CYS A 382 3.51 -49.18 -20.01
N ASN A 383 3.13 -47.91 -19.92
CA ASN A 383 3.25 -46.90 -20.97
C ASN A 383 3.64 -45.52 -20.45
N ALA A 384 3.97 -45.40 -19.15
CA ALA A 384 4.33 -44.16 -18.46
C ALA A 384 3.21 -43.09 -18.43
N LEU A 385 1.95 -43.52 -18.55
CA LEU A 385 0.76 -42.71 -18.33
C LEU A 385 -0.10 -43.37 -17.24
N ASP A 386 -0.75 -42.55 -16.43
CA ASP A 386 -1.83 -42.96 -15.54
C ASP A 386 -3.08 -43.28 -16.41
N ASP A 387 -3.41 -44.57 -16.55
CA ASP A 387 -4.51 -45.08 -17.37
C ASP A 387 -5.79 -45.29 -16.52
N ASP A 388 -5.68 -45.55 -15.22
CA ASP A 388 -6.78 -45.86 -14.31
C ASP A 388 -7.21 -44.70 -13.38
N CYS A 389 -6.55 -43.56 -13.50
CA CYS A 389 -6.83 -42.30 -12.83
C CYS A 389 -6.70 -42.33 -11.31
N ASP A 390 -5.84 -43.18 -10.74
CA ASP A 390 -5.60 -43.26 -9.29
C ASP A 390 -4.47 -42.33 -8.77
N ASN A 391 -3.87 -41.51 -9.67
CA ASN A 391 -2.70 -40.64 -9.45
C ASN A 391 -1.38 -41.38 -9.24
N ARG A 392 -1.29 -42.64 -9.65
CA ARG A 392 -0.04 -43.38 -9.83
C ARG A 392 0.15 -43.69 -11.31
N ILE A 393 1.39 -44.00 -11.67
CA ILE A 393 1.76 -44.32 -13.06
C ILE A 393 2.22 -45.77 -13.05
N ASP A 394 1.58 -46.61 -13.86
CA ASP A 394 1.92 -48.01 -14.12
C ASP A 394 1.93 -48.90 -12.85
N GLU A 395 1.05 -48.66 -11.88
CA GLU A 395 0.94 -49.48 -10.68
C GLU A 395 0.25 -50.83 -10.93
N GLY A 396 0.58 -51.84 -10.11
CA GLY A 396 0.05 -53.19 -10.30
C GLY A 396 0.61 -53.95 -11.51
N LEU A 397 1.50 -53.34 -12.30
CA LEU A 397 2.24 -53.97 -13.40
C LEU A 397 3.70 -54.24 -13.00
N SER A 398 4.17 -55.47 -13.21
CA SER A 398 5.59 -55.84 -13.01
C SER A 398 6.42 -55.50 -14.25
N CYS A 399 6.82 -54.24 -14.38
CA CYS A 399 7.73 -53.79 -15.43
C CYS A 399 9.19 -53.77 -14.97
N SER A 400 9.78 -54.94 -14.68
CA SER A 400 11.18 -55.05 -14.28
C SER A 400 11.83 -56.32 -14.83
N CYS A 401 12.75 -56.17 -15.80
CA CYS A 401 13.73 -57.20 -16.15
C CYS A 401 15.10 -56.68 -15.69
N THR A 402 15.54 -57.07 -14.49
CA THR A 402 16.79 -56.55 -13.90
C THR A 402 17.73 -57.59 -13.27
N GLY A 403 17.53 -58.91 -13.40
CA GLY A 403 18.59 -59.84 -12.99
C GLY A 403 18.25 -61.30 -12.72
N VAL A 404 19.30 -62.00 -12.23
CA VAL A 404 19.48 -63.42 -11.87
C VAL A 404 18.21 -64.22 -11.56
N GLU A 405 18.10 -65.38 -12.22
CA GLU A 405 17.06 -66.41 -12.06
C GLU A 405 16.67 -66.72 -10.60
N ILE A 406 15.38 -66.64 -10.30
CA ILE A 406 14.77 -67.06 -9.02
C ILE A 406 13.60 -68.01 -9.29
N CYS A 407 13.35 -68.97 -8.38
CA CYS A 407 12.36 -70.04 -8.60
C CYS A 407 10.91 -69.51 -8.49
N ASN A 408 10.38 -68.91 -9.55
CA ASN A 408 9.09 -68.22 -9.57
C ASN A 408 8.23 -68.53 -10.82
N ASN A 409 8.64 -69.48 -11.68
CA ASN A 409 7.99 -69.80 -12.95
C ASN A 409 7.97 -68.63 -13.96
N ALA A 410 8.86 -67.67 -13.77
CA ALA A 410 9.16 -66.60 -14.71
C ALA A 410 10.56 -66.79 -15.28
N ASP A 411 10.80 -66.12 -16.40
CA ASP A 411 12.09 -66.04 -17.06
C ASP A 411 12.69 -64.69 -16.64
N ASP A 412 13.34 -64.66 -15.47
CA ASP A 412 13.77 -63.43 -14.80
C ASP A 412 15.00 -62.82 -15.49
N ASP A 413 15.79 -63.64 -16.19
CA ASP A 413 16.93 -63.21 -16.99
C ASP A 413 16.68 -63.16 -18.52
N CYS A 414 15.47 -63.53 -18.95
CA CYS A 414 14.96 -63.43 -20.32
C CYS A 414 15.72 -64.30 -21.35
N ASP A 415 16.31 -65.43 -20.93
CA ASP A 415 17.04 -66.34 -21.82
C ASP A 415 16.15 -67.35 -22.59
N GLY A 416 14.84 -67.34 -22.31
CA GLY A 416 13.84 -68.21 -22.92
C GLY A 416 13.70 -69.57 -22.25
N ARG A 417 14.33 -69.76 -21.07
CA ARG A 417 14.13 -70.89 -20.17
C ARG A 417 13.56 -70.36 -18.87
N ILE A 418 12.97 -71.26 -18.09
CA ILE A 418 12.27 -70.92 -16.86
C ILE A 418 12.89 -71.76 -15.74
N ASP A 419 13.43 -71.09 -14.72
CA ASP A 419 13.93 -71.64 -13.46
C ASP A 419 15.06 -72.70 -13.57
N GLU A 420 16.09 -72.51 -14.41
CA GLU A 420 17.16 -73.52 -14.53
C GLU A 420 18.22 -73.48 -13.40
N SER A 421 18.75 -74.66 -13.07
CA SER A 421 19.91 -74.83 -12.16
C SER A 421 19.74 -74.30 -10.73
N LEU A 422 18.51 -74.08 -10.28
CA LEU A 422 18.17 -73.62 -8.92
C LEU A 422 18.02 -74.81 -7.94
N SER A 423 18.85 -74.83 -6.88
CA SER A 423 18.78 -75.78 -5.76
C SER A 423 18.86 -75.07 -4.42
N ARG A 424 18.01 -75.43 -3.44
CA ARG A 424 18.02 -74.87 -2.08
C ARG A 424 17.97 -75.95 -0.99
N GLY A 425 18.49 -75.65 0.20
CA GLY A 425 18.26 -76.48 1.39
C GLY A 425 16.78 -76.48 1.81
N CYS A 426 16.30 -77.56 2.42
CA CYS A 426 14.94 -77.71 2.92
C CYS A 426 14.93 -78.51 4.22
N GLY A 427 13.81 -78.51 4.95
CA GLY A 427 13.68 -79.19 6.25
C GLY A 427 14.32 -78.39 7.38
N THR A 428 13.98 -78.76 8.61
CA THR A 428 14.49 -78.19 9.86
C THR A 428 15.05 -79.31 10.73
N ASP A 429 15.87 -78.97 11.73
CA ASP A 429 16.29 -79.89 12.79
C ASP A 429 15.45 -79.72 14.07
N VAL A 430 14.21 -79.23 13.91
CA VAL A 430 13.26 -78.95 14.99
C VAL A 430 12.23 -80.09 15.05
N GLY A 431 11.93 -80.57 16.25
CA GLY A 431 11.04 -81.71 16.46
C GLY A 431 11.63 -83.03 15.92
N GLU A 432 10.81 -83.84 15.26
CA GLU A 432 11.23 -85.10 14.61
C GLU A 432 11.67 -84.90 13.14
N CYS A 433 11.74 -83.64 12.65
CA CYS A 433 12.16 -83.32 11.28
C CYS A 433 13.68 -83.39 11.07
N SER A 434 14.09 -83.54 9.79
CA SER A 434 15.51 -83.52 9.39
C SER A 434 15.74 -82.70 8.11
N VAL A 435 16.91 -82.05 8.03
CA VAL A 435 17.31 -81.23 6.88
C VAL A 435 17.60 -82.05 5.61
N GLY A 436 17.28 -81.50 4.44
CA GLY A 436 17.46 -82.07 3.10
C GLY A 436 17.70 -80.99 2.03
N THR A 437 17.56 -81.32 0.74
CA THR A 437 17.71 -80.38 -0.39
C THR A 437 16.56 -80.52 -1.39
N GLN A 438 16.09 -79.40 -1.95
CA GLN A 438 15.06 -79.32 -3.00
C GLN A 438 15.63 -78.70 -4.28
N VAL A 439 15.15 -79.18 -5.42
CA VAL A 439 15.47 -78.66 -6.77
C VAL A 439 14.23 -77.97 -7.31
N CYS A 440 14.38 -76.79 -7.92
CA CYS A 440 13.26 -76.08 -8.52
C CYS A 440 12.91 -76.71 -9.88
N THR A 441 11.62 -76.93 -10.11
CA THR A 441 11.07 -77.34 -11.40
C THR A 441 9.75 -76.61 -11.62
N ALA A 442 9.68 -75.73 -12.63
CA ALA A 442 8.46 -74.98 -13.01
C ALA A 442 7.84 -74.17 -11.86
N GLY A 443 8.64 -73.30 -11.25
CA GLY A 443 8.32 -72.42 -10.12
C GLY A 443 8.03 -73.12 -8.80
N ALA A 444 8.15 -74.45 -8.76
CA ALA A 444 7.91 -75.24 -7.58
C ALA A 444 9.18 -76.00 -7.18
N TRP A 445 9.61 -75.79 -5.95
CA TRP A 445 10.63 -76.62 -5.32
C TRP A 445 10.10 -78.05 -5.12
N GLY A 446 10.82 -79.05 -5.60
CA GLY A 446 10.45 -80.46 -5.50
C GLY A 446 10.38 -80.99 -4.06
N ALA A 447 10.10 -82.28 -3.89
CA ALA A 447 10.02 -82.89 -2.56
C ALA A 447 11.35 -82.77 -1.80
N CYS A 448 11.29 -82.42 -0.52
CA CYS A 448 12.46 -82.33 0.34
C CYS A 448 13.04 -83.73 0.58
N SER A 449 14.38 -83.88 0.50
CA SER A 449 15.03 -85.17 0.78
C SER A 449 15.08 -85.54 2.27
N GLY A 450 14.64 -84.66 3.18
CA GLY A 450 14.54 -84.88 4.62
C GLY A 450 13.12 -85.25 5.08
N VAL A 451 12.96 -85.61 6.36
CA VAL A 451 11.63 -85.88 6.96
C VAL A 451 10.93 -84.55 7.24
N GLY A 452 9.76 -84.38 6.63
CA GLY A 452 8.93 -83.18 6.77
C GLY A 452 7.81 -83.34 7.80
N PRO A 453 7.13 -82.23 8.12
CA PRO A 453 6.12 -82.18 9.17
C PRO A 453 4.86 -83.00 8.85
N THR A 454 4.24 -83.60 9.86
CA THR A 454 2.98 -84.37 9.80
C THR A 454 1.94 -83.81 10.77
N ALA A 455 0.65 -84.05 10.54
CA ALA A 455 -0.41 -83.39 11.31
C ALA A 455 -0.35 -83.66 12.83
N GLU A 456 -0.38 -82.57 13.61
CA GLU A 456 -0.33 -82.55 15.07
C GLU A 456 -1.37 -83.45 15.75
N SER A 457 -0.91 -84.19 16.76
CA SER A 457 -1.75 -85.01 17.64
C SER A 457 -1.41 -84.67 19.08
N CYS A 458 -2.39 -84.34 19.92
CA CYS A 458 -2.22 -83.98 21.34
C CYS A 458 -1.54 -85.10 22.18
N ASN A 459 -0.21 -85.24 22.04
CA ASN A 459 0.60 -86.38 22.46
C ASN A 459 1.98 -85.98 23.03
N ASN A 460 2.21 -84.67 23.19
CA ASN A 460 3.42 -84.03 23.70
C ASN A 460 4.64 -84.18 22.78
N ARG A 461 4.40 -84.21 21.47
CA ARG A 461 5.41 -84.16 20.39
C ARG A 461 5.05 -83.04 19.41
N ASP A 462 6.08 -82.54 18.74
CA ASP A 462 6.00 -81.58 17.65
C ASP A 462 6.06 -82.38 16.35
N ASP A 463 4.91 -82.96 16.00
CA ASP A 463 4.69 -83.82 14.84
C ASP A 463 4.72 -82.99 13.53
N ASP A 464 4.35 -81.69 13.59
CA ASP A 464 4.35 -80.75 12.44
C ASP A 464 5.53 -79.76 12.39
N CYS A 465 6.54 -79.98 13.23
CA CYS A 465 7.86 -79.35 13.21
C CYS A 465 7.84 -77.82 13.15
N ASP A 466 6.80 -77.19 13.70
CA ASP A 466 6.63 -75.74 13.74
C ASP A 466 7.25 -75.12 15.02
N GLY A 467 7.76 -75.97 15.92
CA GLY A 467 8.34 -75.60 17.19
C GLY A 467 7.34 -75.52 18.35
N VAL A 468 6.06 -75.81 18.10
CA VAL A 468 4.96 -75.81 19.07
C VAL A 468 4.46 -77.22 19.29
N ILE A 469 4.54 -77.68 20.54
CA ILE A 469 4.04 -79.00 20.92
C ILE A 469 2.51 -78.93 21.18
N ASP A 470 1.70 -79.62 20.35
CA ASP A 470 0.25 -79.90 20.48
C ASP A 470 -0.77 -78.73 20.37
N GLY A 471 -0.88 -78.03 19.24
CA GLY A 471 -1.79 -76.86 19.05
C GLY A 471 -3.31 -77.08 18.79
N LEU A 472 -3.97 -78.14 19.27
CA LEU A 472 -5.36 -78.52 18.89
C LEU A 472 -6.50 -77.84 19.71
N VAL A 473 -7.74 -77.70 19.18
CA VAL A 473 -8.93 -77.05 19.85
C VAL A 473 -10.24 -77.90 19.78
N ARG A 474 -11.13 -77.91 20.82
CA ARG A 474 -12.43 -78.66 20.90
C ARG A 474 -13.50 -78.02 21.84
N ASP A 475 -14.80 -78.33 21.71
CA ASP A 475 -15.88 -77.79 22.58
C ASP A 475 -15.97 -78.38 24.01
N CYS A 476 -16.48 -77.60 24.97
CA CYS A 476 -16.65 -77.98 26.38
C CYS A 476 -18.01 -78.61 26.71
N SER A 477 -18.03 -79.57 27.64
CA SER A 477 -19.21 -80.41 27.91
C SER A 477 -20.04 -80.06 29.16
N ALA A 478 -19.73 -79.00 29.93
CA ALA A 478 -20.50 -78.63 31.13
C ALA A 478 -20.38 -77.15 31.54
N LEU A 479 -21.52 -76.50 31.82
CA LEU A 479 -21.63 -75.20 32.51
C LEU A 479 -21.92 -75.45 34.01
N PRO A 480 -21.01 -75.12 34.95
CA PRO A 480 -21.26 -75.30 36.37
C PRO A 480 -22.07 -74.11 36.93
N GLY A 481 -23.33 -74.35 37.31
CA GLY A 481 -24.13 -73.41 38.13
C GLY A 481 -25.33 -72.75 37.45
N GLY A 482 -25.56 -72.96 36.15
CA GLY A 482 -26.74 -72.45 35.43
C GLY A 482 -27.20 -73.41 34.34
N ASN A 483 -28.45 -73.29 33.92
CA ASN A 483 -28.99 -74.11 32.84
C ASN A 483 -28.57 -73.54 31.47
N PRO A 484 -27.87 -74.29 30.60
CA PRO A 484 -27.45 -73.82 29.27
C PRO A 484 -28.60 -73.42 28.33
N ASP A 485 -29.84 -73.78 28.66
CA ASP A 485 -31.04 -73.49 27.87
C ASP A 485 -31.91 -72.37 28.48
N THR A 486 -31.41 -71.60 29.45
CA THR A 486 -32.15 -70.53 30.15
C THR A 486 -31.41 -69.20 30.09
N GLY A 487 -32.15 -68.11 29.86
CA GLY A 487 -31.58 -66.76 29.76
C GLY A 487 -30.59 -66.63 28.59
N ILE A 488 -29.46 -65.95 28.86
CA ILE A 488 -28.41 -65.66 27.85
C ILE A 488 -27.23 -66.65 27.87
N CYS A 489 -27.18 -67.58 28.83
CA CYS A 489 -26.02 -68.46 29.11
C CYS A 489 -25.69 -69.49 27.99
N ARG A 490 -24.39 -69.71 27.68
CA ARG A 490 -23.90 -70.66 26.62
C ARG A 490 -22.50 -71.25 26.91
N PRO A 491 -22.17 -72.49 26.47
CA PRO A 491 -20.89 -73.17 26.77
C PRO A 491 -19.68 -72.71 25.89
N GLY A 492 -18.44 -72.92 26.35
CA GLY A 492 -17.16 -72.52 25.67
C GLY A 492 -16.33 -73.66 25.02
N VAL A 493 -15.05 -73.39 24.69
CA VAL A 493 -14.12 -74.23 23.86
C VAL A 493 -12.72 -74.41 24.52
N GLN A 494 -12.12 -75.61 24.54
CA GLN A 494 -10.79 -75.96 25.09
C GLN A 494 -9.68 -76.07 24.04
N THR A 495 -8.44 -75.72 24.40
CA THR A 495 -7.22 -75.87 23.57
C THR A 495 -6.21 -76.82 24.23
N CYS A 496 -5.70 -77.83 23.52
CA CYS A 496 -4.63 -78.71 24.00
C CYS A 496 -3.32 -77.95 24.10
N THR A 497 -2.59 -78.15 25.18
CA THR A 497 -1.21 -77.69 25.36
C THR A 497 -0.50 -78.74 26.20
N THR A 498 0.60 -79.31 25.71
CA THR A 498 1.42 -80.34 26.40
C THR A 498 0.72 -81.67 26.69
N GLY A 499 0.05 -82.24 25.68
CA GLY A 499 -0.62 -83.54 25.76
C GLY A 499 -1.89 -83.57 26.61
N ALA A 500 -2.38 -82.41 27.04
CA ALA A 500 -3.60 -82.26 27.83
C ALA A 500 -4.46 -81.09 27.31
N TRP A 501 -5.78 -81.28 27.29
CA TRP A 501 -6.74 -80.23 26.95
C TRP A 501 -6.83 -79.19 28.08
N GLY A 502 -6.63 -77.92 27.73
CA GLY A 502 -6.73 -76.77 28.62
C GLY A 502 -8.17 -76.41 29.02
N GLY A 503 -8.34 -75.28 29.71
CA GLY A 503 -9.65 -74.79 30.18
C GLY A 503 -10.59 -74.33 29.06
N CYS A 504 -11.86 -74.12 29.39
CA CYS A 504 -12.89 -73.63 28.47
C CYS A 504 -12.78 -72.12 28.25
N VAL A 505 -12.80 -71.69 26.99
CA VAL A 505 -12.70 -70.29 26.55
C VAL A 505 -13.95 -69.94 25.75
N GLY A 506 -14.60 -68.81 26.05
CA GLY A 506 -15.86 -68.39 25.40
C GLY A 506 -17.15 -68.88 26.07
N GLU A 507 -17.06 -69.37 27.31
CA GLU A 507 -18.22 -69.65 28.14
C GLU A 507 -18.91 -68.35 28.58
N ILE A 508 -20.24 -68.27 28.45
CA ILE A 508 -21.07 -67.24 29.07
C ILE A 508 -21.82 -67.93 30.20
N GLY A 509 -21.26 -67.82 31.40
CA GLY A 509 -21.88 -68.27 32.65
C GLY A 509 -22.90 -67.26 33.17
N PRO A 510 -23.60 -67.60 34.26
CA PRO A 510 -24.52 -66.69 34.93
C PRO A 510 -23.78 -65.42 35.40
N ALA A 511 -24.33 -64.25 35.08
CA ALA A 511 -23.79 -62.92 35.39
C ALA A 511 -24.80 -62.13 36.23
N THR A 512 -24.39 -61.13 37.00
CA THR A 512 -25.30 -60.37 37.87
C THR A 512 -26.43 -59.67 37.09
N GLU A 513 -27.66 -59.71 37.63
CA GLU A 513 -28.87 -59.12 37.03
C GLU A 513 -28.73 -57.63 36.67
N ALA A 514 -29.40 -57.22 35.58
CA ALA A 514 -29.54 -55.84 35.12
C ALA A 514 -31.03 -55.55 34.91
N CYS A 515 -31.50 -54.32 35.13
CA CYS A 515 -32.94 -53.97 35.03
C CYS A 515 -33.37 -53.87 33.55
N ASP A 516 -33.39 -54.99 32.83
CA ASP A 516 -33.58 -55.06 31.39
C ASP A 516 -34.61 -56.11 30.95
N THR A 517 -35.32 -56.69 31.91
CA THR A 517 -36.33 -57.75 31.74
C THR A 517 -35.77 -59.08 31.24
N LEU A 518 -34.45 -59.26 31.28
CA LEU A 518 -33.75 -60.51 30.94
C LEU A 518 -33.15 -61.16 32.20
N ASP A 519 -33.15 -62.48 32.20
CA ASP A 519 -32.55 -63.34 33.25
C ASP A 519 -31.06 -63.53 32.91
N ASN A 520 -30.20 -62.69 33.50
CA ASN A 520 -28.77 -62.60 33.23
C ASN A 520 -27.94 -63.53 34.13
N ASP A 521 -28.45 -63.87 35.31
CA ASP A 521 -27.86 -64.83 36.24
C ASP A 521 -28.41 -66.26 36.09
N CYS A 522 -29.30 -66.44 35.11
CA CYS A 522 -29.81 -67.71 34.63
C CYS A 522 -30.44 -68.55 35.76
N ASP A 523 -31.03 -67.90 36.78
CA ASP A 523 -31.60 -68.51 37.98
C ASP A 523 -33.13 -68.73 37.91
N THR A 524 -33.77 -68.32 36.81
CA THR A 524 -35.22 -68.33 36.50
C THR A 524 -36.04 -67.16 37.02
N ARG A 525 -35.41 -66.15 37.63
CA ARG A 525 -36.05 -64.87 37.97
C ARG A 525 -35.56 -63.78 37.02
N THR A 526 -36.01 -62.56 37.21
CA THR A 526 -35.80 -61.49 36.23
C THR A 526 -35.70 -60.17 36.98
N ASP A 527 -34.57 -59.49 36.81
CA ASP A 527 -34.21 -58.18 37.36
C ASP A 527 -34.10 -58.13 38.91
N GLU A 528 -33.93 -59.24 39.62
CA GLU A 528 -33.78 -59.21 41.08
C GLU A 528 -32.44 -58.61 41.53
N GLY A 529 -32.48 -57.84 42.63
CA GLY A 529 -31.28 -57.16 43.12
C GLY A 529 -30.85 -55.94 42.30
N THR A 530 -31.69 -55.48 41.36
CA THR A 530 -31.43 -54.28 40.55
C THR A 530 -32.11 -53.03 41.15
N GLY A 531 -31.32 -52.01 41.46
CA GLY A 531 -31.73 -50.80 42.19
C GLY A 531 -30.91 -50.57 43.48
N GLY A 532 -31.00 -49.37 44.06
CA GLY A 532 -30.20 -48.92 45.21
C GLY A 532 -28.95 -48.11 44.84
N ALA A 533 -28.81 -47.71 43.57
CA ALA A 533 -27.81 -46.74 43.15
C ALA A 533 -28.29 -45.31 43.47
N ASP A 534 -27.37 -44.46 43.90
CA ASP A 534 -27.65 -43.03 44.08
C ASP A 534 -27.99 -42.42 42.71
N CYS A 535 -29.06 -41.63 42.66
CA CYS A 535 -29.47 -40.87 41.48
C CYS A 535 -29.62 -39.41 41.88
N SER A 536 -29.28 -38.48 40.99
CA SER A 536 -29.36 -37.04 41.28
C SER A 536 -29.91 -36.26 40.10
N SER A 537 -30.75 -35.26 40.38
CA SER A 537 -31.00 -34.14 39.47
C SER A 537 -30.19 -32.91 39.92
N SER A 538 -30.20 -31.84 39.12
CA SER A 538 -29.49 -30.59 39.41
C SER A 538 -29.88 -29.93 40.74
N CYS A 539 -30.94 -30.39 41.44
CA CYS A 539 -31.27 -29.90 42.78
C CYS A 539 -31.44 -30.99 43.87
N GLY A 540 -30.86 -32.20 43.68
CA GLY A 540 -30.66 -33.15 44.78
C GLY A 540 -30.55 -34.64 44.41
N VAL A 541 -30.08 -35.44 45.38
CA VAL A 541 -29.87 -36.91 45.30
C VAL A 541 -31.03 -37.72 45.90
N GLY A 542 -31.22 -38.95 45.39
CA GLY A 542 -32.15 -39.99 45.81
C GLY A 542 -31.59 -41.39 45.47
N GLN A 543 -32.37 -42.46 45.63
CA GLN A 543 -31.94 -43.80 45.18
C GLN A 543 -32.88 -44.39 44.12
N THR A 544 -32.32 -45.12 43.16
CA THR A 544 -33.06 -45.72 42.04
C THR A 544 -33.76 -47.02 42.42
N VAL A 545 -35.01 -47.22 42.01
CA VAL A 545 -35.77 -48.47 42.16
C VAL A 545 -36.17 -49.02 40.79
N CYS A 546 -35.90 -50.29 40.49
CA CYS A 546 -36.30 -50.93 39.23
C CYS A 546 -37.77 -51.35 39.27
N THR A 547 -38.59 -50.83 38.35
CA THR A 547 -40.01 -51.20 38.22
C THR A 547 -40.34 -51.45 36.75
N ALA A 548 -40.62 -52.71 36.39
CA ALA A 548 -40.99 -53.13 35.03
C ALA A 548 -39.95 -52.77 33.92
N GLY A 549 -38.66 -53.02 34.18
CA GLY A 549 -37.57 -52.77 33.24
C GLY A 549 -37.09 -51.31 33.17
N VAL A 550 -37.48 -50.47 34.14
CA VAL A 550 -37.08 -49.05 34.21
C VAL A 550 -36.71 -48.65 35.64
N LEU A 551 -35.55 -48.00 35.80
CA LEU A 551 -35.07 -47.44 37.07
C LEU A 551 -35.65 -46.02 37.33
N THR A 552 -36.32 -45.81 38.46
CA THR A 552 -36.91 -44.52 38.88
C THR A 552 -36.28 -43.97 40.17
N CYS A 553 -36.09 -42.65 40.29
CA CYS A 553 -35.32 -41.99 41.36
C CYS A 553 -36.20 -41.29 42.43
N GLU A 554 -35.96 -41.53 43.74
CA GLU A 554 -36.66 -40.85 44.85
C GLU A 554 -35.68 -40.27 45.93
N GLY A 555 -35.70 -38.93 46.21
CA GLY A 555 -34.94 -38.24 47.31
C GLY A 555 -34.83 -36.68 47.23
N THR A 556 -34.57 -35.96 48.35
CA THR A 556 -34.68 -34.47 48.51
C THR A 556 -33.42 -33.71 49.01
N THR A 557 -33.11 -32.58 48.35
CA THR A 557 -32.47 -31.27 48.74
C THR A 557 -31.00 -31.10 49.21
N GLY A 558 -30.30 -30.14 48.56
CA GLY A 558 -29.25 -29.25 49.12
C GLY A 558 -28.22 -28.74 48.09
N GLY A 559 -28.42 -27.54 47.52
CA GLY A 559 -27.52 -26.91 46.54
C GLY A 559 -26.15 -26.49 47.09
N GLY A 560 -25.12 -26.49 46.24
CA GLY A 560 -23.73 -26.09 46.53
C GLY A 560 -23.45 -24.65 46.11
N PRO A 561 -22.24 -24.08 46.28
CA PRO A 561 -21.92 -22.74 45.76
C PRO A 561 -21.79 -22.74 44.22
N GLU A 562 -22.26 -21.66 43.58
CA GLU A 562 -22.26 -21.44 42.12
C GLU A 562 -20.91 -21.75 41.44
N VAL A 563 -20.96 -22.48 40.32
CA VAL A 563 -19.83 -22.75 39.43
C VAL A 563 -20.18 -22.23 38.04
N CYS A 564 -19.22 -21.57 37.35
CA CYS A 564 -19.43 -21.06 36.00
C CYS A 564 -19.71 -22.18 34.99
N ASN A 565 -20.98 -22.56 34.81
CA ASN A 565 -21.38 -23.69 33.97
C ASN A 565 -22.78 -23.51 33.32
N ASP A 566 -23.39 -22.33 33.43
CA ASP A 566 -24.74 -22.01 32.93
C ASP A 566 -25.87 -22.79 33.64
N PHE A 567 -25.59 -23.37 34.81
CA PHE A 567 -26.56 -24.04 35.67
C PHE A 567 -26.70 -23.30 37.02
N ASP A 568 -27.88 -23.46 37.60
CA ASP A 568 -28.25 -22.96 38.94
C ASP A 568 -27.81 -24.02 39.96
N ASP A 569 -26.54 -23.96 40.37
CA ASP A 569 -25.86 -24.97 41.20
C ASP A 569 -26.24 -24.87 42.69
N ASP A 570 -26.66 -23.68 43.12
CA ASP A 570 -27.15 -23.41 44.47
C ASP A 570 -28.68 -23.50 44.61
N CYS A 571 -29.37 -23.65 43.48
CA CYS A 571 -30.82 -23.82 43.34
C CYS A 571 -31.63 -22.63 43.86
N ASP A 572 -31.08 -21.41 43.79
CA ASP A 572 -31.76 -20.17 44.18
C ASP A 572 -32.64 -19.54 43.08
N GLY A 573 -32.57 -20.07 41.85
CA GLY A 573 -33.33 -19.62 40.69
C GLY A 573 -32.60 -18.61 39.81
N ARG A 574 -31.32 -18.36 40.04
CA ARG A 574 -30.43 -17.56 39.20
C ARG A 574 -29.27 -18.44 38.72
N VAL A 575 -28.57 -17.97 37.69
CA VAL A 575 -27.49 -18.72 37.05
C VAL A 575 -26.24 -17.84 37.11
N ASP A 576 -25.15 -18.37 37.66
CA ASP A 576 -23.80 -17.79 37.66
C ASP A 576 -23.65 -16.41 38.33
N GLU A 577 -24.49 -16.03 39.30
CA GLU A 577 -24.52 -14.66 39.86
C GLU A 577 -23.50 -14.36 40.98
N SER A 578 -22.73 -15.36 41.40
CA SER A 578 -21.82 -15.28 42.56
C SER A 578 -20.45 -15.94 42.35
N VAL A 579 -20.05 -16.22 41.10
CA VAL A 579 -18.84 -16.99 40.78
C VAL A 579 -17.55 -16.14 40.88
N PRO A 580 -16.52 -16.55 41.65
CA PRO A 580 -15.23 -15.84 41.71
C PRO A 580 -14.45 -15.87 40.39
N ASP A 581 -13.66 -14.81 40.13
CA ASP A 581 -12.72 -14.74 39.00
C ASP A 581 -11.77 -15.94 39.00
N ASN A 582 -11.59 -16.60 37.86
CA ASN A 582 -10.78 -17.83 37.73
C ASN A 582 -9.32 -17.54 37.37
N GLY A 583 -8.69 -16.70 38.20
CA GLY A 583 -7.29 -16.33 38.05
C GLY A 583 -6.98 -15.46 36.81
N PRO A 584 -5.70 -15.10 36.63
CA PRO A 584 -5.25 -14.36 35.46
C PRO A 584 -5.27 -15.27 34.22
N CYS A 585 -5.82 -14.76 33.11
CA CYS A 585 -5.60 -15.36 31.80
C CYS A 585 -4.33 -14.75 31.20
N THR A 586 -3.34 -15.60 30.94
CA THR A 586 -2.16 -15.29 30.14
C THR A 586 -2.32 -16.05 28.84
N MET A 587 -2.50 -15.34 27.73
CA MET A 587 -2.50 -15.98 26.40
C MET A 587 -1.10 -16.13 25.83
N ALA A 588 -0.08 -15.67 26.54
CA ALA A 588 1.34 -15.79 26.20
C ALA A 588 2.17 -16.16 27.45
N PRO A 589 3.29 -16.89 27.30
CA PRO A 589 4.31 -17.00 28.34
C PRO A 589 5.11 -15.69 28.44
N ASP A 590 5.16 -15.10 29.64
CA ASP A 590 6.15 -14.12 30.11
C ASP A 590 6.18 -12.67 29.51
N GLY A 591 5.56 -11.74 30.25
CA GLY A 591 6.22 -10.49 30.69
C GLY A 591 6.56 -9.37 29.69
N GLN A 592 6.25 -9.48 28.40
CA GLN A 592 6.43 -8.41 27.39
C GLN A 592 5.32 -7.33 27.49
N PRO A 593 5.61 -6.04 27.23
CA PRO A 593 4.67 -4.94 27.44
C PRO A 593 3.47 -4.89 26.47
N LEU A 594 3.55 -5.55 25.32
CA LEU A 594 2.48 -5.60 24.30
C LEU A 594 1.42 -6.68 24.59
N CYS A 595 1.81 -7.82 25.17
CA CYS A 595 0.90 -8.92 25.47
C CYS A 595 0.47 -8.88 26.95
N MET A 596 -0.51 -8.03 27.29
CA MET A 596 -0.96 -7.86 28.68
C MET A 596 -1.84 -9.03 29.17
N PRO A 597 -1.60 -9.56 30.39
CA PRO A 597 -2.46 -10.58 30.98
C PRO A 597 -3.83 -10.00 31.38
N GLY A 598 -4.90 -10.74 31.06
CA GLY A 598 -6.26 -10.43 31.50
C GLY A 598 -6.69 -11.23 32.73
N VAL A 599 -7.98 -11.20 33.07
CA VAL A 599 -8.59 -12.10 34.07
C VAL A 599 -9.76 -12.89 33.49
N PHE A 600 -9.88 -14.17 33.87
CA PHE A 600 -10.99 -15.02 33.46
C PHE A 600 -12.26 -14.69 34.25
N ARG A 601 -13.29 -14.18 33.57
CA ARG A 601 -14.61 -13.86 34.13
C ARG A 601 -15.72 -14.72 33.54
N CYS A 602 -16.68 -15.13 34.37
CA CYS A 602 -17.78 -15.96 33.92
C CYS A 602 -18.79 -15.15 33.07
N VAL A 603 -19.03 -15.58 31.83
CA VAL A 603 -20.04 -15.01 30.94
C VAL A 603 -20.71 -16.14 30.17
N GLY A 604 -21.98 -16.45 30.49
CA GLY A 604 -22.77 -17.50 29.82
C GLY A 604 -22.20 -18.91 30.01
N GLY A 605 -21.94 -19.30 31.26
CA GLY A 605 -21.39 -20.62 31.62
C GLY A 605 -19.98 -20.94 31.15
N THR A 606 -19.24 -19.95 30.63
CA THR A 606 -17.84 -20.11 30.24
C THR A 606 -16.99 -18.97 30.78
N TYR A 607 -15.80 -19.29 31.28
CA TYR A 607 -14.82 -18.27 31.66
C TYR A 607 -14.22 -17.62 30.42
N VAL A 608 -14.50 -16.34 30.22
CA VAL A 608 -13.97 -15.51 29.13
C VAL A 608 -12.88 -14.58 29.66
N CYS A 609 -11.77 -14.49 28.94
CA CYS A 609 -10.67 -13.58 29.29
C CYS A 609 -11.08 -12.13 29.01
N GLN A 610 -11.26 -11.31 30.04
CA GLN A 610 -11.51 -9.88 29.91
C GLN A 610 -10.24 -9.08 30.21
N GLY A 611 -9.83 -8.22 29.26
CA GLY A 611 -8.71 -7.29 29.41
C GLY A 611 -7.34 -7.77 28.90
N GLY A 612 -7.25 -8.94 28.24
CA GLY A 612 -6.03 -9.39 27.55
C GLY A 612 -6.14 -9.22 26.03
N GLU A 613 -5.04 -8.83 25.38
CA GLU A 613 -4.94 -8.68 23.92
C GLU A 613 -4.37 -9.99 23.31
N PRO A 614 -4.99 -10.55 22.24
CA PRO A 614 -4.55 -11.82 21.67
C PRO A 614 -3.28 -11.65 20.80
N PRO A 615 -2.41 -12.68 20.71
CA PRO A 615 -1.28 -12.67 19.77
C PRO A 615 -1.80 -12.57 18.33
N VAL A 616 -1.18 -11.71 17.54
CA VAL A 616 -1.46 -11.51 16.11
C VAL A 616 -0.23 -11.92 15.30
N PRO A 617 -0.36 -12.34 14.03
CA PRO A 617 0.80 -12.75 13.24
C PRO A 617 1.87 -11.65 13.16
N GLU A 618 3.14 -12.06 13.24
CA GLU A 618 4.31 -11.19 13.16
C GLU A 618 4.24 -10.22 11.98
N GLN A 619 4.58 -8.97 12.27
CA GLN A 619 4.89 -7.94 11.30
C GLN A 619 6.38 -7.61 11.41
N CYS A 620 6.93 -6.92 10.42
CA CYS A 620 8.34 -6.52 10.48
C CYS A 620 8.46 -5.15 11.15
N ASP A 621 8.30 -5.11 12.47
CA ASP A 621 8.22 -3.91 13.30
C ASP A 621 9.09 -3.94 14.57
N CYS A 622 9.90 -4.99 14.75
CA CYS A 622 10.72 -5.27 15.94
C CYS A 622 9.92 -5.54 17.22
N ASP A 623 8.61 -5.75 17.10
CA ASP A 623 7.77 -6.16 18.20
C ASP A 623 7.44 -7.65 18.06
N ASP A 624 7.38 -8.35 19.19
CA ASP A 624 6.93 -9.75 19.27
C ASP A 624 5.40 -9.74 19.30
N ASN A 625 4.79 -9.68 18.10
CA ASN A 625 3.34 -9.50 17.93
C ASN A 625 2.57 -10.80 18.22
N ASP A 626 3.20 -11.95 18.00
CA ASP A 626 2.61 -13.27 18.19
C ASP A 626 2.99 -13.91 19.55
N CYS A 627 3.81 -13.21 20.32
CA CYS A 627 4.19 -13.50 21.69
C CYS A 627 4.85 -14.88 21.86
N ASP A 628 5.58 -15.37 20.85
CA ASP A 628 6.30 -16.64 20.88
C ASP A 628 7.72 -16.53 21.50
N GLY A 629 8.17 -15.30 21.78
CA GLY A 629 9.47 -14.98 22.36
C GLY A 629 10.61 -14.82 21.35
N GLN A 630 10.31 -14.90 20.06
CA GLN A 630 11.13 -14.43 18.96
C GLN A 630 10.59 -13.08 18.47
N THR A 631 11.30 -12.43 17.56
CA THR A 631 10.92 -11.10 17.09
C THR A 631 11.09 -11.09 15.58
N ASP A 632 10.04 -10.72 14.86
CA ASP A 632 9.94 -10.69 13.41
C ASP A 632 10.42 -12.01 12.72
N GLU A 633 10.04 -13.18 13.24
CA GLU A 633 10.44 -14.46 12.64
C GLU A 633 9.63 -14.86 11.39
N GLY A 634 10.21 -15.74 10.58
CA GLY A 634 9.59 -16.20 9.32
C GLY A 634 9.83 -15.26 8.13
N SER A 635 8.95 -15.36 7.12
CA SER A 635 9.08 -14.62 5.85
C SER A 635 8.07 -13.48 5.80
N LEU A 636 8.35 -12.41 6.54
CA LEU A 636 7.44 -11.27 6.73
C LEU A 636 7.45 -10.24 5.60
N CYS A 637 8.44 -10.34 4.71
CA CYS A 637 8.65 -9.40 3.63
C CYS A 637 8.43 -10.06 2.26
N GLY A 638 8.07 -9.24 1.26
CA GLY A 638 7.90 -9.69 -0.13
C GLY A 638 9.18 -10.27 -0.75
N PRO A 639 9.08 -10.96 -1.90
CA PRO A 639 10.18 -11.70 -2.49
C PRO A 639 11.42 -10.82 -2.73
N GLY A 640 12.53 -11.18 -2.08
CA GLY A 640 13.82 -10.50 -2.20
C GLY A 640 14.13 -9.47 -1.11
N ALA A 641 13.17 -9.13 -0.24
CA ALA A 641 13.38 -8.29 0.94
C ALA A 641 13.53 -9.16 2.20
N THR A 642 14.34 -8.70 3.15
CA THR A 642 14.49 -9.32 4.48
C THR A 642 14.01 -8.36 5.55
N CYS A 643 13.44 -8.89 6.63
CA CYS A 643 13.12 -8.06 7.78
C CYS A 643 14.44 -7.67 8.49
N SER A 644 14.65 -6.36 8.68
CA SER A 644 15.83 -5.84 9.34
C SER A 644 15.59 -5.69 10.83
N GLN A 645 16.10 -6.63 11.63
CA GLN A 645 16.04 -6.67 13.10
C GLN A 645 16.64 -5.42 13.80
N ILE A 646 17.41 -4.61 13.08
CA ILE A 646 18.03 -3.37 13.61
C ILE A 646 17.21 -2.13 13.24
N HIS A 647 16.46 -2.18 12.14
CA HIS A 647 15.84 -1.01 11.50
C HIS A 647 14.32 -1.13 11.38
N CYS A 648 13.73 -2.21 11.94
CA CYS A 648 12.30 -2.45 12.10
C CYS A 648 11.49 -2.20 10.82
N GLN A 649 12.02 -2.73 9.71
CA GLN A 649 11.43 -2.55 8.38
C GLN A 649 11.91 -3.61 7.39
N CYS A 650 11.07 -3.91 6.42
CA CYS A 650 11.46 -4.70 5.25
C CYS A 650 12.47 -3.93 4.39
N ALA A 651 13.65 -4.51 4.21
CA ALA A 651 14.74 -3.91 3.46
C ALA A 651 15.30 -4.88 2.40
N LEU A 652 15.58 -4.34 1.22
CA LEU A 652 16.26 -5.07 0.14
C LEU A 652 17.77 -5.08 0.40
N PRO A 653 18.51 -6.12 -0.04
CA PRO A 653 19.97 -6.08 -0.01
C PRO A 653 20.51 -4.99 -0.95
N CYS A 654 21.58 -4.32 -0.54
CA CYS A 654 22.24 -3.31 -1.34
C CYS A 654 22.82 -3.90 -2.63
N ALA A 655 22.58 -3.23 -3.76
CA ALA A 655 23.19 -3.55 -5.04
C ALA A 655 24.63 -3.01 -5.10
N SER A 656 25.44 -3.56 -5.99
CA SER A 656 26.77 -3.01 -6.29
C SER A 656 26.66 -1.79 -7.21
N GLY A 657 27.05 -0.61 -6.74
CA GLY A 657 27.09 0.62 -7.55
C GLY A 657 27.14 1.90 -6.72
N GLU A 658 27.21 3.04 -7.39
CA GLU A 658 27.15 4.40 -6.78
C GLU A 658 25.77 4.69 -6.18
N PHE A 659 24.72 4.08 -6.75
CA PHE A 659 23.34 4.11 -6.26
C PHE A 659 22.92 2.69 -5.88
N PRO A 660 23.35 2.20 -4.70
CA PRO A 660 23.12 0.81 -4.28
C PRO A 660 21.66 0.50 -3.91
N CYS A 661 20.82 1.52 -3.75
CA CYS A 661 19.44 1.41 -3.30
C CYS A 661 18.49 2.24 -4.18
N PRO A 662 17.19 1.86 -4.26
CA PRO A 662 16.15 2.68 -4.89
C PRO A 662 16.04 4.08 -4.26
N GLU A 663 15.40 5.01 -4.97
CA GLU A 663 15.22 6.39 -4.49
C GLU A 663 14.56 6.43 -3.10
N GLY A 664 15.06 7.32 -2.23
CA GLY A 664 14.61 7.47 -0.85
C GLY A 664 15.10 6.43 0.15
N ARG A 665 16.07 5.60 -0.25
CA ARG A 665 16.71 4.62 0.64
C ARG A 665 18.23 4.76 0.61
N VAL A 666 18.86 4.54 1.77
CA VAL A 666 20.32 4.55 1.93
C VAL A 666 20.81 3.13 2.25
N CYS A 667 21.99 2.80 1.74
CA CYS A 667 22.62 1.53 2.05
C CYS A 667 23.32 1.60 3.41
N THR A 668 22.74 0.95 4.40
CA THR A 668 23.31 0.82 5.76
C THR A 668 23.38 -0.66 6.10
N ASP A 669 24.55 -1.12 6.54
CA ASP A 669 24.80 -2.53 6.89
C ASP A 669 24.42 -3.55 5.80
N GLY A 670 24.52 -3.15 4.53
CA GLY A 670 24.21 -4.01 3.39
C GLY A 670 22.72 -4.14 3.07
N LEU A 671 21.87 -3.34 3.71
CA LEU A 671 20.43 -3.27 3.48
C LEU A 671 19.99 -1.85 3.08
N CYS A 672 18.99 -1.77 2.21
CA CYS A 672 18.36 -0.54 1.74
C CYS A 672 17.25 -0.12 2.70
N ILE A 673 17.62 0.70 3.67
CA ILE A 673 16.70 1.25 4.67
C ILE A 673 16.17 2.61 4.21
N LEU A 674 14.99 3.01 4.69
CA LEU A 674 14.48 4.36 4.45
C LEU A 674 15.52 5.40 4.87
N ASP A 675 15.84 6.34 3.98
CA ASP A 675 16.71 7.46 4.33
C ASP A 675 15.89 8.45 5.17
N PRO A 676 16.24 8.67 6.46
CA PRO A 676 15.51 9.61 7.33
C PRO A 676 15.55 11.05 6.83
N CYS A 677 16.46 11.36 5.91
CA CYS A 677 16.60 12.68 5.30
C CYS A 677 15.91 12.78 3.93
N PHE A 678 15.28 11.72 3.45
CA PHE A 678 14.51 11.78 2.20
C PHE A 678 13.28 12.68 2.36
N GLY A 679 13.21 13.71 1.52
CA GLY A 679 12.13 14.71 1.58
C GLY A 679 12.29 15.78 2.67
N VAL A 680 13.34 15.71 3.50
CA VAL A 680 13.60 16.72 4.54
C VAL A 680 14.29 17.93 3.93
N THR A 681 13.58 19.06 3.86
CA THR A 681 14.15 20.36 3.49
C THR A 681 14.53 21.14 4.74
N CYS A 682 15.83 21.49 4.86
CA CYS A 682 16.34 22.27 5.99
C CYS A 682 16.50 23.75 5.62
N ASP A 683 15.82 24.63 6.36
CA ASP A 683 15.91 26.07 6.18
C ASP A 683 17.20 26.64 6.79
N PRO A 684 17.82 27.67 6.17
CA PRO A 684 18.97 28.37 6.74
C PRO A 684 18.67 29.01 8.10
N LEU A 685 19.67 29.08 8.97
CA LEU A 685 19.56 29.75 10.26
C LEU A 685 19.45 31.28 10.11
N PRO A 686 18.91 32.01 11.11
CA PRO A 686 18.77 33.47 11.06
C PRO A 686 20.08 34.25 10.87
N ASN A 687 21.23 33.64 11.16
CA ASN A 687 22.55 34.22 10.92
C ASN A 687 23.06 34.00 9.48
N GLY A 688 22.27 33.35 8.63
CA GLY A 688 22.59 33.03 7.25
C GLY A 688 23.31 31.69 7.06
N ASP A 689 23.52 30.90 8.12
CA ASP A 689 24.20 29.61 8.01
C ASP A 689 23.33 28.58 7.31
N ARG A 690 23.92 27.84 6.38
CA ARG A 690 23.29 26.70 5.72
C ARG A 690 23.12 25.55 6.71
N THR A 691 21.97 24.90 6.65
CA THR A 691 21.66 23.69 7.40
C THR A 691 21.56 22.50 6.44
N VAL A 692 21.89 21.31 6.93
CA VAL A 692 21.79 20.04 6.19
C VAL A 692 21.13 19.01 7.09
N CYS A 693 20.40 18.07 6.49
CA CYS A 693 19.82 16.98 7.24
C CYS A 693 20.91 15.96 7.59
N ASP A 694 21.00 15.61 8.87
CA ASP A 694 21.82 14.54 9.42
C ASP A 694 20.93 13.71 10.34
N ALA A 695 20.82 12.41 10.06
CA ALA A 695 19.96 11.45 10.77
C ALA A 695 18.50 11.93 11.03
N GLY A 696 17.88 12.59 10.04
CA GLY A 696 16.51 13.10 10.14
C GLY A 696 16.36 14.43 10.86
N THR A 697 17.48 15.07 11.25
CA THR A 697 17.48 16.39 11.92
C THR A 697 18.30 17.41 11.16
N CYS A 698 17.82 18.65 11.11
CA CYS A 698 18.56 19.74 10.47
C CYS A 698 19.66 20.28 11.40
N VAL A 699 20.92 20.04 11.03
CA VAL A 699 22.11 20.54 11.73
C VAL A 699 22.82 21.61 10.91
N ARG A 700 23.70 22.43 11.51
CA ARG A 700 24.50 23.40 10.72
C ARG A 700 25.44 22.63 9.80
N ALA A 701 25.53 23.07 8.54
CA ALA A 701 26.38 22.42 7.54
C ALA A 701 27.85 22.34 7.95
N CYS A 702 28.34 23.28 8.77
CA CYS A 702 29.71 23.25 9.28
C CYS A 702 29.94 22.37 10.51
N ASP A 703 28.91 21.78 11.13
CA ASP A 703 29.08 20.94 12.33
C ASP A 703 29.67 19.56 12.03
N SER A 704 29.42 19.06 10.82
CA SER A 704 29.94 17.77 10.32
C SER A 704 31.17 17.94 9.41
N VAL A 705 31.62 19.18 9.16
CA VAL A 705 32.73 19.48 8.24
C VAL A 705 34.00 19.85 9.00
N SER A 706 35.04 19.01 8.88
CA SER A 706 36.38 19.29 9.41
C SER A 706 37.30 19.84 8.32
N CYS A 707 37.72 21.10 8.44
CA CYS A 707 38.61 21.73 7.46
C CYS A 707 40.10 21.46 7.71
N GLY A 708 40.86 21.37 6.61
CA GLY A 708 42.32 21.21 6.66
C GLY A 708 43.05 22.46 7.17
N ALA A 709 44.35 22.34 7.41
CA ALA A 709 45.16 23.44 7.93
C ALA A 709 45.12 24.68 7.01
N GLY A 710 44.78 25.85 7.58
CA GLY A 710 44.66 27.12 6.85
C GLY A 710 43.31 27.36 6.17
N GLN A 711 42.32 26.50 6.43
CA GLN A 711 40.95 26.66 5.94
C GLN A 711 39.95 26.81 7.09
N VAL A 712 38.86 27.53 6.83
CA VAL A 712 37.74 27.68 7.75
C VAL A 712 36.44 27.32 7.01
N CYS A 713 35.51 26.66 7.72
CA CYS A 713 34.20 26.37 7.17
C CYS A 713 33.37 27.66 7.17
N VAL A 714 32.87 28.06 5.99
CA VAL A 714 32.02 29.24 5.85
C VAL A 714 30.58 28.80 6.06
N GLY A 715 29.96 29.24 7.16
CA GLY A 715 28.63 28.81 7.59
C GLY A 715 27.53 28.95 6.54
N ALA A 716 27.53 30.06 5.78
CA ALA A 716 26.58 30.30 4.70
C ALA A 716 26.69 29.33 3.50
N LEU A 717 27.86 28.69 3.33
CA LEU A 717 28.13 27.78 2.20
C LEU A 717 28.20 26.32 2.65
N GLY A 718 28.56 26.06 3.91
CA GLY A 718 28.82 24.72 4.42
C GLY A 718 30.13 24.11 3.89
N GLU A 719 31.06 24.93 3.40
CA GLU A 719 32.28 24.48 2.73
C GLU A 719 33.54 25.11 3.33
N CYS A 720 34.65 24.36 3.25
CA CYS A 720 35.97 24.86 3.61
C CYS A 720 36.51 25.85 2.56
N ARG A 721 36.87 27.05 3.02
CA ARG A 721 37.55 28.07 2.20
C ARG A 721 38.85 28.52 2.86
N PRO A 722 39.83 29.04 2.10
CA PRO A 722 41.06 29.58 2.66
C PRO A 722 40.77 30.69 3.68
N ASP A 723 41.45 30.67 4.83
CA ASP A 723 41.28 31.69 5.86
C ASP A 723 42.12 32.96 5.56
N ASN A 724 41.83 33.63 4.44
CA ASN A 724 42.57 34.80 3.96
C ASN A 724 41.63 35.85 3.33
N CYS A 725 42.21 36.91 2.73
CA CYS A 725 41.43 38.02 2.18
C CYS A 725 40.58 37.69 0.96
N THR A 726 40.75 36.51 0.32
CA THR A 726 39.82 36.09 -0.75
C THR A 726 38.46 35.68 -0.19
N THR A 727 38.45 35.15 1.03
CA THR A 727 37.22 34.71 1.72
C THR A 727 36.67 35.80 2.63
N PHE A 728 37.55 36.63 3.20
CA PHE A 728 37.19 37.75 4.07
C PHE A 728 37.83 39.05 3.58
N PRO A 729 37.24 39.74 2.58
CA PRO A 729 37.82 40.93 1.96
C PRO A 729 38.05 42.08 2.95
N ASP A 730 37.22 42.19 3.98
CA ASP A 730 37.31 43.20 5.04
C ASP A 730 38.56 43.08 5.93
N ARG A 731 39.40 42.06 5.71
CA ARG A 731 40.67 41.90 6.42
C ARG A 731 41.80 42.77 5.86
N CYS A 732 41.68 43.30 4.64
CA CYS A 732 42.66 44.25 4.10
C CYS A 732 42.39 45.66 4.61
N ALA A 733 43.44 46.45 4.81
CA ALA A 733 43.29 47.85 5.17
C ALA A 733 42.63 48.65 4.03
N ALA A 734 42.08 49.82 4.32
CA ALA A 734 41.34 50.63 3.33
C ALA A 734 42.21 51.14 2.17
N ASP A 735 43.53 51.14 2.34
CA ASP A 735 44.56 51.48 1.37
C ASP A 735 45.23 50.24 0.72
N GLU A 736 44.73 49.05 1.01
CA GLU A 736 45.20 47.78 0.46
C GLU A 736 44.10 47.11 -0.36
N ARG A 737 44.50 46.29 -1.32
CA ARG A 737 43.59 45.41 -2.07
C ARG A 737 44.05 43.95 -1.97
N CYS A 738 43.09 43.03 -2.01
CA CYS A 738 43.41 41.61 -1.97
C CYS A 738 43.86 41.12 -3.36
N VAL A 739 45.11 40.67 -3.48
CA VAL A 739 45.65 40.03 -4.69
C VAL A 739 46.17 38.65 -4.30
N ALA A 740 45.62 37.61 -4.94
CA ALA A 740 45.99 36.22 -4.68
C ALA A 740 45.96 35.79 -3.19
N GLY A 741 45.04 36.36 -2.39
CA GLY A 741 44.88 36.04 -0.97
C GLY A 741 45.82 36.76 -0.02
N VAL A 742 46.59 37.74 -0.53
CA VAL A 742 47.44 38.64 0.27
C VAL A 742 46.97 40.08 0.07
N CYS A 743 46.90 40.85 1.15
CA CYS A 743 46.64 42.29 1.08
C CYS A 743 47.92 42.99 0.61
N VAL A 744 47.81 43.74 -0.48
CA VAL A 744 48.91 44.54 -1.04
C VAL A 744 48.47 45.99 -1.16
N ASP A 745 49.39 46.93 -0.93
CA ASP A 745 49.13 48.37 -1.08
C ASP A 745 48.51 48.65 -2.46
N ASP A 746 47.43 49.42 -2.49
CA ASP A 746 46.83 49.88 -3.74
C ASP A 746 47.57 51.15 -4.23
N PRO A 747 48.31 51.09 -5.36
CA PRO A 747 49.03 52.25 -5.90
C PRO A 747 48.12 53.42 -6.29
N CYS A 748 46.81 53.18 -6.41
CA CYS A 748 45.80 54.18 -6.72
C CYS A 748 45.07 54.72 -5.47
N ALA A 749 45.35 54.17 -4.28
CA ALA A 749 44.82 54.71 -3.03
C ALA A 749 45.32 56.16 -2.81
N GLY A 750 44.39 57.11 -2.77
CA GLY A 750 44.69 58.54 -2.55
C GLY A 750 45.05 59.33 -3.83
N VAL A 751 45.08 58.70 -5.01
CA VAL A 751 45.27 59.40 -6.29
C VAL A 751 43.93 59.94 -6.78
N THR A 752 43.80 61.26 -6.90
CA THR A 752 42.59 61.92 -7.44
C THR A 752 42.80 62.32 -8.89
N CYS A 753 42.15 61.59 -9.82
CA CYS A 753 42.15 61.88 -11.25
C CYS A 753 41.01 62.83 -11.64
N GLY A 754 41.15 63.52 -12.79
CA GLY A 754 40.13 64.43 -13.31
C GLY A 754 38.81 63.72 -13.70
N ALA A 755 37.75 64.50 -13.95
CA ALA A 755 36.39 63.99 -14.16
C ALA A 755 36.17 63.06 -15.38
N GLN A 756 37.19 62.83 -16.20
CA GLN A 756 37.20 61.90 -17.36
C GLN A 756 38.50 61.09 -17.40
N GLU A 757 39.15 60.92 -16.25
CA GLU A 757 40.40 60.18 -16.11
C GLU A 757 40.22 59.04 -15.09
N TYR A 758 40.96 57.94 -15.27
CA TYR A 758 41.04 56.84 -14.31
C TYR A 758 42.47 56.65 -13.84
N CYS A 759 42.63 56.12 -12.62
CA CYS A 759 43.94 55.77 -12.08
C CYS A 759 44.33 54.36 -12.53
N GLN A 760 45.55 54.22 -13.04
CA GLN A 760 46.18 52.94 -13.33
C GLN A 760 47.65 53.03 -12.93
N GLY A 761 48.11 52.15 -12.04
CA GLY A 761 49.51 52.15 -11.58
C GLY A 761 49.96 53.45 -10.88
N GLY A 762 49.03 54.19 -10.26
CA GLY A 762 49.32 55.46 -9.59
C GLY A 762 49.39 56.69 -10.50
N GLN A 763 49.05 56.55 -11.79
CA GLN A 763 48.99 57.66 -12.75
C GLN A 763 47.58 57.79 -13.35
N CYS A 764 47.20 59.02 -13.70
CA CYS A 764 45.88 59.31 -14.28
C CYS A 764 45.95 59.30 -15.80
N TYR A 765 45.06 58.52 -16.43
CA TYR A 765 44.92 58.41 -17.88
C TYR A 765 43.51 58.82 -18.31
N GLY A 766 43.37 59.40 -19.51
CA GLY A 766 42.05 59.79 -20.04
C GLY A 766 41.20 58.58 -20.43
N SER A 767 39.90 58.65 -20.17
CA SER A 767 38.92 57.68 -20.70
C SER A 767 38.70 57.94 -22.20
N CYS A 768 38.52 56.88 -22.97
CA CYS A 768 38.18 56.95 -24.39
C CYS A 768 36.68 57.20 -24.63
N THR A 769 35.88 57.26 -23.58
CA THR A 769 34.43 57.48 -23.70
C THR A 769 34.10 58.89 -24.16
N GLY A 770 33.57 59.00 -25.38
CA GLY A 770 33.22 60.26 -26.04
C GLY A 770 34.34 60.86 -26.89
N VAL A 771 35.47 60.16 -27.04
CA VAL A 771 36.55 60.54 -27.96
C VAL A 771 36.20 60.02 -29.36
N VAL A 772 36.00 60.94 -30.32
CA VAL A 772 35.72 60.58 -31.73
C VAL A 772 37.00 60.72 -32.53
N CYS A 773 37.57 59.58 -32.94
CA CYS A 773 38.81 59.56 -33.70
C CYS A 773 38.58 59.65 -35.22
N PRO A 774 39.48 60.33 -35.97
CA PRO A 774 39.46 60.33 -37.43
C PRO A 774 39.54 58.93 -38.03
N THR A 775 39.11 58.77 -39.29
CA THR A 775 39.19 57.48 -40.00
C THR A 775 40.62 56.95 -40.03
N GLY A 776 40.80 55.70 -39.59
CA GLY A 776 42.12 55.07 -39.44
C GLY A 776 42.85 55.39 -38.13
N GLN A 777 42.15 55.93 -37.14
CA GLN A 777 42.66 56.09 -35.78
C GLN A 777 41.72 55.42 -34.76
N ARG A 778 42.30 54.88 -33.69
CA ARG A 778 41.58 54.34 -32.53
C ARG A 778 41.96 55.13 -31.28
N CYS A 779 41.08 55.14 -30.27
CA CYS A 779 41.40 55.80 -29.02
C CYS A 779 42.21 54.87 -28.11
N ASP A 780 43.35 55.34 -27.61
CA ASP A 780 44.09 54.73 -26.50
C ASP A 780 44.28 55.78 -25.40
N ARG A 781 43.92 55.45 -24.16
CA ARG A 781 44.05 56.32 -22.96
C ARG A 781 43.62 57.79 -23.18
N GLY A 782 42.51 57.99 -23.91
CA GLY A 782 41.91 59.29 -24.18
C GLY A 782 42.52 60.07 -25.35
N THR A 783 43.49 59.50 -26.08
CA THR A 783 44.13 60.11 -27.24
C THR A 783 43.89 59.28 -28.50
N CYS A 784 43.66 59.92 -29.65
CA CYS A 784 43.51 59.22 -30.92
C CYS A 784 44.87 58.90 -31.53
N GLU A 785 45.19 57.62 -31.61
CA GLU A 785 46.40 57.10 -32.24
C GLU A 785 46.08 56.40 -33.56
N PRO A 786 47.00 56.39 -34.55
CA PRO A 786 46.84 55.60 -35.76
C PRO A 786 46.48 54.15 -35.43
N ASP A 787 45.40 53.64 -36.02
CA ASP A 787 45.03 52.24 -35.89
C ASP A 787 46.04 51.41 -36.70
N PRO A 788 46.83 50.51 -36.08
CA PRO A 788 47.84 49.71 -36.78
C PRO A 788 47.25 48.87 -37.93
N CYS A 789 45.95 48.54 -37.88
CA CYS A 789 45.25 47.81 -38.93
C CYS A 789 44.46 48.71 -39.89
N GLY A 790 44.53 50.04 -39.73
CA GLY A 790 43.87 51.05 -40.56
C GLY A 790 42.34 51.13 -40.41
N ALA A 791 41.70 50.10 -39.84
CA ALA A 791 40.30 50.07 -39.44
C ALA A 791 40.06 48.97 -38.39
N PRO A 792 38.99 49.07 -37.58
CA PRO A 792 38.61 48.02 -36.64
C PRO A 792 38.43 46.66 -37.32
N CYS A 793 38.98 45.62 -36.72
CA CYS A 793 38.91 44.27 -37.28
C CYS A 793 37.48 43.70 -37.27
N PRO A 794 37.04 43.05 -38.36
CA PRO A 794 35.70 42.47 -38.43
C PRO A 794 35.60 41.17 -37.60
N GLY A 795 34.50 40.99 -36.87
CA GLY A 795 34.21 39.76 -36.12
C GLY A 795 34.98 39.63 -34.81
N THR A 796 35.49 38.43 -34.49
CA THR A 796 36.32 38.12 -33.29
C THR A 796 37.82 38.30 -33.52
N ARG A 797 38.19 38.90 -34.65
CA ARG A 797 39.59 39.06 -35.03
C ARG A 797 40.23 40.21 -34.28
N VAL A 798 41.47 40.01 -33.87
CA VAL A 798 42.30 41.03 -33.21
C VAL A 798 43.29 41.62 -34.22
N CYS A 799 43.69 42.87 -34.00
CA CYS A 799 44.69 43.51 -34.83
C CYS A 799 46.08 43.02 -34.44
N ASP A 800 46.83 42.46 -35.39
CA ASP A 800 48.27 42.20 -35.23
C ASP A 800 49.01 43.49 -35.62
N GLU A 801 49.68 44.12 -34.64
CA GLU A 801 50.32 45.42 -34.83
C GLU A 801 51.59 45.34 -35.68
N ASP A 802 52.26 44.18 -35.68
CA ASP A 802 53.48 43.94 -36.45
C ASP A 802 53.14 43.63 -37.92
N ALA A 803 52.05 42.89 -38.16
CA ALA A 803 51.61 42.50 -39.49
C ALA A 803 50.66 43.51 -40.15
N GLY A 804 50.08 44.45 -39.38
CA GLY A 804 49.13 45.45 -39.86
C GLY A 804 47.86 44.86 -40.46
N MET A 805 47.45 43.68 -40.00
CA MET A 805 46.31 42.92 -40.52
C MET A 805 45.53 42.23 -39.40
N CYS A 806 44.24 41.97 -39.64
CA CYS A 806 43.36 41.32 -38.68
C CYS A 806 43.56 39.80 -38.67
N ILE A 807 43.98 39.27 -37.52
CA ILE A 807 44.23 37.84 -37.27
C ILE A 807 43.15 37.25 -36.35
N GLU A 808 43.02 35.92 -36.33
CA GLU A 808 42.18 35.25 -35.32
C GLU A 808 42.77 35.47 -33.92
N ASN A 809 41.92 35.59 -32.90
CA ASN A 809 42.36 35.87 -31.53
C ASN A 809 43.24 34.71 -30.99
N PRO A 810 44.56 34.93 -30.79
CA PRO A 810 45.45 33.88 -30.30
C PRO A 810 45.15 33.45 -28.86
N CYS A 811 44.40 34.27 -28.11
CA CYS A 811 44.03 34.05 -26.72
C CYS A 811 42.75 33.22 -26.54
N GLN A 812 42.09 32.77 -27.62
CA GLN A 812 40.80 32.07 -27.53
C GLN A 812 40.86 30.76 -26.73
N ASP A 813 42.03 30.10 -26.68
CA ASP A 813 42.24 28.82 -25.98
C ASP A 813 43.29 28.91 -24.84
N ILE A 814 43.62 30.13 -24.38
CA ILE A 814 44.65 30.35 -23.36
C ILE A 814 43.97 30.74 -22.03
N THR A 815 44.03 29.86 -21.04
CA THR A 815 43.55 30.14 -19.67
C THR A 815 44.69 30.67 -18.80
N CYS A 816 44.59 31.91 -18.34
CA CYS A 816 45.58 32.55 -17.46
C CYS A 816 45.25 32.38 -15.97
N GLN A 817 46.24 32.59 -15.10
CA GLN A 817 46.02 32.51 -13.65
C GLN A 817 45.18 33.70 -13.14
N PRO A 818 44.51 33.58 -11.97
CA PRO A 818 43.74 34.69 -11.40
C PRO A 818 44.61 35.96 -11.23
N GLY A 819 44.25 37.04 -11.92
CA GLY A 819 45.01 38.31 -11.94
C GLY A 819 45.91 38.50 -13.16
N GLU A 820 45.94 37.54 -14.09
CA GLU A 820 46.62 37.61 -15.38
C GLU A 820 45.62 37.64 -16.54
N ALA A 821 45.94 38.37 -17.60
CA ALA A 821 45.20 38.40 -18.86
C ALA A 821 46.10 37.95 -20.01
N CYS A 822 45.51 37.26 -20.99
CA CYS A 822 46.24 36.89 -22.20
C CYS A 822 46.39 38.12 -23.11
N ASP A 823 47.62 38.44 -23.46
CA ASP A 823 47.93 39.51 -24.41
C ASP A 823 47.81 38.98 -25.86
N PRO A 824 46.88 39.53 -26.68
CA PRO A 824 46.65 39.08 -28.05
C PRO A 824 47.84 39.28 -28.99
N GLN A 825 48.81 40.15 -28.67
CA GLN A 825 50.02 40.35 -29.47
C GLN A 825 51.06 39.25 -29.24
N THR A 826 51.20 38.80 -27.99
CA THR A 826 52.26 37.89 -27.58
C THR A 826 51.77 36.45 -27.40
N ALA A 827 50.44 36.24 -27.31
CA ALA A 827 49.82 34.98 -26.93
C ALA A 827 50.38 34.42 -25.60
N GLN A 828 50.77 35.31 -24.69
CA GLN A 828 51.32 34.98 -23.38
C GLN A 828 50.41 35.57 -22.29
N CYS A 829 50.25 34.83 -21.19
CA CYS A 829 49.63 35.35 -19.98
C CYS A 829 50.59 36.32 -19.29
N GLY A 830 50.11 37.53 -19.03
CA GLY A 830 50.81 38.55 -18.25
C GLY A 830 49.87 39.19 -17.24
N PRO A 831 50.38 40.06 -16.35
CA PRO A 831 49.53 40.77 -15.38
C PRO A 831 48.39 41.51 -16.08
N ASP A 832 47.15 41.32 -15.61
CA ASP A 832 46.00 41.95 -16.23
C ASP A 832 46.09 43.49 -16.08
N PRO A 833 46.21 44.25 -17.19
CA PRO A 833 46.32 45.70 -17.12
C PRO A 833 45.04 46.38 -16.62
N CYS A 834 43.89 45.69 -16.62
CA CYS A 834 42.63 46.17 -16.08
C CYS A 834 42.41 45.84 -14.59
N LEU A 835 43.33 45.10 -13.98
CA LEU A 835 43.26 44.75 -12.56
C LEU A 835 43.44 46.01 -11.67
N GLY A 836 42.36 46.42 -11.01
CA GLY A 836 42.33 47.61 -10.14
C GLY A 836 42.00 48.92 -10.86
N VAL A 837 41.63 48.87 -12.15
CA VAL A 837 41.15 50.06 -12.88
C VAL A 837 39.67 50.25 -12.63
N VAL A 838 39.29 51.39 -12.05
CA VAL A 838 37.90 51.83 -11.92
C VAL A 838 37.61 52.88 -12.99
N CYS A 839 36.73 52.54 -13.95
CA CYS A 839 36.37 53.47 -15.01
C CYS A 839 35.48 54.61 -14.47
N PRO A 840 35.67 55.85 -14.95
CA PRO A 840 35.10 57.04 -14.32
C PRO A 840 33.61 57.27 -14.64
N ARG A 841 33.02 56.49 -15.54
CA ARG A 841 31.58 56.51 -15.85
C ARG A 841 30.95 55.16 -15.57
N ASP A 842 29.76 55.17 -14.99
CA ASP A 842 28.97 53.96 -14.75
C ASP A 842 28.68 53.25 -16.08
N GLY A 843 29.11 51.99 -16.18
CA GLY A 843 28.93 51.13 -17.35
C GLY A 843 30.09 51.13 -18.35
N ASP A 844 31.13 51.95 -18.17
CA ASP A 844 32.36 51.82 -18.96
C ASP A 844 33.13 50.54 -18.57
N VAL A 845 33.77 49.90 -19.55
CA VAL A 845 34.57 48.68 -19.35
C VAL A 845 36.03 48.97 -19.66
N CYS A 846 36.94 48.45 -18.83
CA CYS A 846 38.37 48.49 -19.12
C CYS A 846 38.73 47.37 -20.09
N SER A 847 39.41 47.71 -21.18
CA SER A 847 39.96 46.75 -22.14
C SER A 847 41.40 47.13 -22.48
N LEU A 848 42.33 46.17 -22.36
CA LEU A 848 43.77 46.39 -22.59
C LEU A 848 44.36 47.58 -21.80
N GLY A 849 43.81 47.84 -20.60
CA GLY A 849 44.22 48.96 -19.76
C GLY A 849 43.61 50.31 -20.11
N THR A 850 42.62 50.36 -21.02
CA THR A 850 41.92 51.59 -21.41
C THR A 850 40.42 51.49 -21.13
N CYS A 851 39.86 52.48 -20.44
CA CYS A 851 38.41 52.60 -20.21
C CYS A 851 37.68 53.17 -21.44
N ALA A 852 36.63 52.49 -21.89
CA ALA A 852 35.74 52.94 -22.96
C ALA A 852 34.30 52.48 -22.72
N ALA A 853 33.33 53.16 -23.35
CA ALA A 853 31.94 52.71 -23.34
C ALA A 853 31.77 51.37 -24.08
N PRO A 854 30.93 50.45 -23.57
CA PRO A 854 30.57 49.23 -24.27
C PRO A 854 29.85 49.57 -25.59
N PRO A 855 30.06 48.80 -26.68
CA PRO A 855 29.51 49.14 -27.99
C PRO A 855 27.97 49.12 -28.00
N ALA A 856 27.35 50.18 -28.53
CA ALA A 856 25.91 50.30 -28.69
C ALA A 856 25.44 49.73 -30.05
N GLY A 857 25.05 48.46 -30.11
CA GLY A 857 24.36 47.89 -31.27
C GLY A 857 24.44 46.37 -31.41
N PRO A 858 23.46 45.71 -32.07
CA PRO A 858 23.27 44.25 -32.02
C PRO A 858 24.19 43.42 -32.93
N ASP A 859 25.42 43.86 -33.21
CA ASP A 859 26.40 43.04 -33.95
C ASP A 859 27.86 43.48 -33.73
N ALA A 860 28.30 43.50 -32.47
CA ALA A 860 29.72 43.42 -32.10
C ALA A 860 29.86 42.66 -30.77
N ARG A 861 30.73 41.65 -30.78
CA ARG A 861 30.73 40.47 -29.91
C ARG A 861 31.22 40.70 -28.46
N PRO A 862 31.00 39.71 -27.56
CA PRO A 862 31.25 39.78 -26.13
C PRO A 862 32.73 39.57 -25.80
N TYR A 863 33.22 40.28 -24.78
CA TYR A 863 34.48 39.95 -24.13
C TYR A 863 34.17 39.44 -22.73
N ASP A 864 34.26 38.12 -22.62
CA ASP A 864 34.59 37.34 -21.43
C ASP A 864 33.83 37.60 -20.13
N GLU A 865 32.61 37.04 -20.04
CA GLU A 865 31.99 36.66 -18.76
C GLU A 865 32.13 35.15 -18.48
N ASP A 866 33.23 34.48 -18.88
CA ASP A 866 33.56 33.17 -18.28
C ASP A 866 34.21 33.36 -16.91
N ARG A 867 33.43 33.93 -15.98
CA ARG A 867 33.57 33.64 -14.55
C ARG A 867 32.78 32.39 -14.21
N VAL A 868 33.29 31.24 -14.64
CA VAL A 868 32.96 29.97 -13.97
C VAL A 868 33.81 29.90 -12.70
N THR A 869 33.28 30.40 -11.60
CA THR A 869 33.61 29.81 -10.30
C THR A 869 33.01 28.41 -10.29
N THR A 870 33.86 27.40 -10.14
CA THR A 870 33.46 26.00 -9.95
C THR A 870 32.45 25.87 -8.80
N GLY A 871 31.18 25.68 -9.16
CA GLY A 871 30.13 25.16 -8.31
C GLY A 871 29.43 24.06 -9.10
N GLY A 872 29.75 22.81 -8.78
CA GLY A 872 29.05 21.65 -9.33
C GLY A 872 27.61 21.65 -8.84
N GLY A 873 26.67 21.53 -9.78
CA GLY A 873 25.24 21.41 -9.50
C GLY A 873 24.54 20.99 -10.78
N GLY A 874 24.56 19.69 -11.07
CA GLY A 874 23.77 19.10 -12.13
C GLY A 874 22.29 19.17 -11.78
N GLY A 875 21.58 20.12 -12.40
CA GLY A 875 20.12 20.16 -12.45
C GLY A 875 19.67 19.93 -13.89
N CYS A 876 19.34 18.70 -14.24
CA CYS A 876 18.64 18.40 -15.49
C CYS A 876 17.18 18.83 -15.34
N GLN A 877 16.81 19.97 -15.90
CA GLN A 877 15.41 20.30 -16.19
C GLN A 877 15.06 19.75 -17.57
N SER A 878 14.21 18.72 -17.60
CA SER A 878 13.53 18.26 -18.81
C SER A 878 12.21 19.01 -19.00
N GLY A 879 12.09 19.73 -20.11
CA GLY A 879 10.84 20.26 -20.65
C GLY A 879 10.76 19.99 -22.17
N PRO A 880 9.57 19.83 -22.76
CA PRO A 880 9.37 18.95 -23.91
C PRO A 880 9.22 19.67 -25.27
N GLY A 881 9.62 18.96 -26.33
CA GLY A 881 9.00 19.05 -27.67
C GLY A 881 9.69 19.90 -28.74
N GLY A 882 9.99 19.27 -29.90
CA GLY A 882 10.23 19.96 -31.17
C GLY A 882 11.14 19.20 -32.14
N GLY A 883 10.54 18.49 -33.10
CA GLY A 883 11.25 17.59 -34.01
C GLY A 883 11.96 18.22 -35.23
N LEU A 884 12.30 17.31 -36.15
CA LEU A 884 12.83 17.48 -37.52
C LEU A 884 14.36 17.44 -37.68
N GLY A 885 14.82 16.58 -38.62
CA GLY A 885 16.09 16.82 -39.32
C GLY A 885 16.88 15.57 -39.70
N ALA A 886 16.51 14.93 -40.81
CA ALA A 886 17.37 13.98 -41.51
C ALA A 886 18.69 14.62 -41.96
N GLY A 887 19.81 13.87 -41.92
CA GLY A 887 21.02 14.28 -42.63
C GLY A 887 22.32 13.62 -42.17
N ALA A 888 22.65 12.49 -42.82
CA ALA A 888 23.98 12.00 -43.20
C ALA A 888 25.22 12.42 -42.37
N LEU A 889 26.02 11.42 -41.94
CA LEU A 889 27.34 11.19 -42.55
C LEU A 889 27.94 9.84 -42.11
N ALA A 890 28.41 9.11 -43.11
CA ALA A 890 29.08 7.82 -43.04
C ALA A 890 30.59 7.97 -42.85
N LEU A 891 31.23 6.97 -42.24
CA LEU A 891 32.57 6.41 -42.51
C LEU A 891 32.89 5.41 -41.38
N ALA A 892 32.67 4.10 -41.50
CA ALA A 892 33.33 3.08 -42.34
C ALA A 892 34.81 2.82 -42.01
N VAL A 893 35.08 1.75 -41.26
CA VAL A 893 36.18 0.77 -41.43
C VAL A 893 35.66 -0.55 -40.85
N ALA A 894 35.12 -1.47 -41.66
CA ALA A 894 35.83 -2.55 -42.37
C ALA A 894 36.47 -3.59 -41.43
N ALA A 895 36.48 -4.90 -41.69
CA ALA A 895 35.78 -5.77 -42.61
C ALA A 895 36.26 -7.20 -42.28
N GLY A 896 35.40 -8.18 -42.51
CA GLY A 896 35.83 -9.53 -42.87
C GLY A 896 35.28 -10.63 -41.95
N MET A 897 34.73 -11.72 -42.47
CA MET A 897 34.59 -12.19 -43.84
C MET A 897 33.59 -13.36 -43.82
N LEU A 898 32.67 -13.38 -44.81
CA LEU A 898 32.31 -14.52 -45.68
C LEU A 898 31.88 -15.84 -45.03
N ARG A 899 30.86 -16.59 -45.48
CA ARG A 899 29.89 -16.56 -46.60
C ARG A 899 29.14 -17.90 -46.47
N ARG A 900 27.81 -17.98 -46.52
CA ARG A 900 26.99 -18.57 -47.62
C ARG A 900 25.63 -18.94 -47.02
N ARG A 901 24.52 -18.32 -47.43
CA ARG A 901 23.66 -18.60 -48.61
C ARG A 901 22.79 -19.88 -48.49
N ARG A 902 21.47 -19.69 -48.28
CA ARG A 902 20.33 -19.98 -49.21
C ARG A 902 19.02 -20.08 -48.38
N ALA A 903 18.03 -19.22 -48.64
CA ALA A 903 16.88 -19.40 -49.56
C ALA A 903 15.68 -20.04 -48.80
N VAL A 904 14.41 -19.62 -48.90
CA VAL A 904 13.51 -19.47 -50.06
C VAL A 904 12.20 -18.78 -49.59
N ALA A 905 11.60 -17.93 -50.46
CA ALA A 905 10.18 -17.60 -50.77
C ALA A 905 9.04 -17.84 -49.73
N ALA A 906 7.91 -17.12 -49.70
CA ALA A 906 7.15 -16.50 -50.78
C ALA A 906 6.07 -15.49 -50.28
N ARG A 907 5.61 -14.63 -51.21
CA ARG A 907 4.25 -14.03 -51.42
C ARG A 907 3.12 -14.50 -50.48
N GLY A 908 2.12 -13.72 -50.07
CA GLY A 908 1.48 -12.53 -50.62
C GLY A 908 -0.07 -12.68 -50.54
N GLY A 909 -0.82 -11.57 -50.42
CA GLY A 909 -2.30 -11.50 -50.50
C GLY A 909 -2.97 -11.17 -49.16
N ARG A 910 -3.49 -9.97 -48.90
CA ARG A 910 -4.82 -9.45 -49.29
C ARG A 910 -5.95 -10.47 -49.17
N SER A 911 -6.68 -10.40 -48.07
CA SER A 911 -8.15 -10.38 -47.97
C SER A 911 -8.49 -9.75 -46.63
#